data_AF-A0A928IMB4-F1
#
_entry.id   AF-A0A928IMB4-F1
#
_cell.length_a   1.000
_cell.length_b   1.000
_cell.length_c   1.000
_cell.angle_alpha   90.00
_cell.angle_beta   90.00
_cell.angle_gamma   90.00
#
_symmetry.space_group_name_H-M   'P 1'
#
loop_
_entity.id
_entity.type
_entity.pdbx_description
1 polymer ?
#
loop_
_entity_poly.entity_id
_entity_poly.type
_entity_poly.pdbx_seq_one_letter_code
_entity_poly.pdbx_strand_id
1 'polypeptide(L)'
;MKKTIAFTLSIVMLISFFVFFGYAESPEKEYEILEGETVTFDGNYNKAENKIEIHGNINYDVLVSHRDCKIEVYKLLPNQSIDDIAFGSDETLVASMDIAVKFSFSFAIKSSADRFYKYVVVLCTPNGKRIEVSQPKYLTVVSEYNYADNGKKYFKGISNDKNNTSVYSDIGAGTAIIPVYYDRLLNNMSNGYLFPHEDDYCYFDREYIDELNATVRSYSASGARVYLQLLLLSKDSSKGGSKGEETKYFMPDIYSSETVSLICTYVSYLTTNFDKYTEGKISGFIVGENIDIKNCNYTEETDLNEYARKYAYYLTVVSNTAIDLNPILDIVVPISANNSFSEGGQLSQGDFSSAELIEAVSKELSETCSKPVKFSLLVDTYKTALGESMDESGNRIFAPIQNEGAELIGVDNIDLVIKFTEALTNTKKYVSAPNNIILKWSIPDTVGGNLLSSTYPYMYYSLIMKNKVSAFVVSFDNAQVQSFDAIEKLMRNIDTSEGLTESRKLLPMLGIKSWDKIIKGFGEYNENNLVAKKRYSSENFNPNEKAFTGSFSYISFVHESIKNFYDGSFSKGIKSAYGIDGRRVLNQRVAQTDRDLHTDLFCLFEYEENYAYTPVLKINVGISDSAEIIGALYEVKAVIGNGSASVERTCIVKSGTIHEVWLDMSGFNKSNKAEYIRISTRSITGTSSEYSLLVYDVCGYSAVNSSEELQTLISEERARIREQYDTEVEEGKNTSLYKIVFIILIIAILAIGILFVFLRRDDDENFKPD
;
A
#
# COMPACT_ATOMS: atom_id res chain seq x y z
N MET A 1 -8.46 -44.49 1.68
CA MET A 1 -7.87 -43.14 1.68
C MET A 1 -6.93 -42.82 0.50
N LYS A 2 -6.85 -43.64 -0.57
CA LYS A 2 -6.13 -43.33 -1.83
C LYS A 2 -7.03 -43.13 -3.05
N LYS A 3 -8.37 -43.13 -2.88
CA LYS A 3 -9.34 -43.00 -3.98
C LYS A 3 -10.04 -41.63 -4.05
N THR A 4 -9.88 -40.77 -3.03
CA THR A 4 -10.52 -39.43 -2.99
C THR A 4 -9.67 -38.35 -3.67
N ILE A 5 -8.35 -38.58 -3.81
CA ILE A 5 -7.41 -37.64 -4.44
C ILE A 5 -7.51 -37.67 -5.97
N ALA A 6 -7.83 -38.83 -6.57
CA ALA A 6 -8.06 -38.93 -8.01
C ALA A 6 -9.40 -38.30 -8.44
N PHE A 7 -10.42 -38.31 -7.58
CA PHE A 7 -11.74 -37.76 -7.89
C PHE A 7 -11.74 -36.22 -7.91
N THR A 8 -10.96 -35.60 -7.01
CA THR A 8 -10.83 -34.14 -6.95
C THR A 8 -10.00 -33.61 -8.12
N LEU A 9 -8.94 -34.32 -8.53
CA LEU A 9 -8.17 -33.96 -9.74
C LEU A 9 -8.96 -34.17 -11.04
N SER A 10 -9.84 -35.17 -11.11
CA SER A 10 -10.71 -35.39 -12.27
C SER A 10 -11.82 -34.34 -12.39
N ILE A 11 -12.30 -33.76 -11.29
CA ILE A 11 -13.28 -32.66 -11.32
C ILE A 11 -12.62 -31.35 -11.77
N VAL A 12 -11.39 -31.07 -11.34
CA VAL A 12 -10.63 -29.90 -11.81
C VAL A 12 -10.25 -30.00 -13.30
N MET A 13 -9.99 -31.21 -13.83
CA MET A 13 -9.76 -31.40 -15.27
C MET A 13 -11.05 -31.50 -16.12
N LEU A 14 -12.18 -31.97 -15.57
CA LEU A 14 -13.45 -32.03 -16.32
C LEU A 14 -14.09 -30.65 -16.51
N ILE A 15 -13.84 -29.72 -15.59
CA ILE A 15 -14.34 -28.33 -15.69
C ILE A 15 -13.60 -27.55 -16.79
N SER A 16 -12.44 -28.01 -17.25
CA SER A 16 -11.69 -27.38 -18.34
C SER A 16 -12.03 -27.90 -19.75
N PHE A 17 -13.03 -28.79 -19.94
CA PHE A 17 -13.24 -29.44 -21.24
C PHE A 17 -14.70 -29.61 -21.73
N PHE A 18 -15.72 -29.08 -21.05
CA PHE A 18 -17.10 -29.13 -21.55
C PHE A 18 -17.84 -27.79 -21.37
N VAL A 19 -17.56 -26.85 -22.28
CA VAL A 19 -18.50 -25.79 -22.65
C VAL A 19 -18.81 -25.99 -24.14
N PHE A 20 -19.74 -26.88 -24.46
CA PHE A 20 -20.38 -26.94 -25.79
C PHE A 20 -21.84 -27.41 -25.65
N PHE A 21 -22.74 -26.46 -25.89
CA PHE A 21 -24.15 -26.54 -26.29
C PHE A 21 -25.13 -27.47 -25.56
N GLY A 22 -26.13 -26.82 -24.96
CA GLY A 22 -27.44 -27.39 -24.63
C GLY A 22 -28.48 -26.28 -24.48
N TYR A 23 -28.83 -25.60 -25.57
CA TYR A 23 -30.02 -24.74 -25.63
C TYR A 23 -31.27 -25.62 -25.46
N ALA A 24 -31.96 -25.48 -24.34
CA ALA A 24 -33.35 -25.89 -24.21
C ALA A 24 -34.18 -24.60 -24.25
N GLU A 25 -34.98 -24.44 -25.32
CA GLU A 25 -35.96 -23.36 -25.43
C GLU A 25 -36.95 -23.44 -24.25
N SER A 26 -36.89 -22.41 -23.39
CA SER A 26 -37.84 -22.11 -22.32
C SER A 26 -38.49 -20.78 -22.68
N PRO A 27 -39.79 -20.57 -22.40
CA PRO A 27 -40.61 -19.59 -23.12
C PRO A 27 -40.13 -18.15 -22.90
N GLU A 28 -40.08 -17.40 -24.00
CA GLU A 28 -39.78 -15.96 -24.04
C GLU A 28 -40.66 -15.21 -23.01
N LYS A 29 -40.03 -14.72 -21.94
CA LYS A 29 -40.59 -13.63 -21.14
C LYS A 29 -40.02 -12.34 -21.70
N GLU A 30 -40.88 -11.57 -22.37
CA GLU A 30 -40.54 -10.28 -22.98
C GLU A 30 -39.96 -9.30 -21.94
N TYR A 31 -38.87 -8.63 -22.29
CA TYR A 31 -38.22 -7.56 -21.53
C TYR A 31 -38.65 -6.18 -22.03
N GLU A 32 -38.73 -5.19 -21.15
CA GLU A 32 -39.01 -3.79 -21.50
C GLU A 32 -38.08 -2.86 -20.71
N ILE A 33 -37.41 -1.94 -21.41
CA ILE A 33 -36.46 -0.97 -20.86
C ILE A 33 -37.14 0.41 -20.87
N LEU A 34 -37.18 1.09 -19.72
CA LEU A 34 -37.62 2.48 -19.65
C LEU A 34 -36.41 3.40 -19.81
N GLU A 35 -36.30 4.12 -20.94
CA GLU A 35 -35.20 5.07 -21.15
C GLU A 35 -35.35 6.34 -20.28
N GLY A 36 -34.29 6.71 -19.54
CA GLY A 36 -34.19 7.92 -18.70
C GLY A 36 -34.00 7.65 -17.20
N GLU A 37 -33.60 8.67 -16.42
CA GLU A 37 -33.43 8.60 -14.95
C GLU A 37 -34.78 8.39 -14.24
N THR A 38 -35.32 7.18 -14.33
CA THR A 38 -36.66 6.78 -13.86
C THR A 38 -36.66 6.33 -12.41
N VAL A 39 -35.56 5.71 -11.95
CA VAL A 39 -35.33 5.33 -10.55
C VAL A 39 -33.89 5.62 -10.14
N THR A 40 -33.73 6.33 -9.03
CA THR A 40 -32.42 6.55 -8.39
C THR A 40 -32.35 5.75 -7.11
N PHE A 41 -31.32 4.94 -6.93
CA PHE A 41 -31.03 4.29 -5.65
C PHE A 41 -29.56 4.42 -5.28
N ASP A 42 -29.33 4.32 -3.97
CA ASP A 42 -28.04 4.21 -3.30
C ASP A 42 -28.13 3.04 -2.30
N GLY A 43 -27.00 2.41 -2.02
CA GLY A 43 -26.90 1.30 -1.11
C GLY A 43 -25.67 1.41 -0.21
N ASN A 44 -25.82 0.98 1.03
CA ASN A 44 -24.78 0.98 2.05
C ASN A 44 -24.76 -0.37 2.78
N TYR A 45 -23.56 -0.82 3.16
CA TYR A 45 -23.39 -1.90 4.12
C TYR A 45 -23.25 -1.34 5.55
N ASN A 46 -24.25 -1.60 6.39
CA ASN A 46 -24.22 -1.28 7.81
C ASN A 46 -23.47 -2.37 8.57
N LYS A 47 -22.18 -2.12 8.83
CA LYS A 47 -21.27 -3.04 9.55
C LYS A 47 -21.73 -3.35 10.98
N ALA A 48 -22.37 -2.41 11.68
CA ALA A 48 -22.81 -2.61 13.05
C ALA A 48 -23.97 -3.61 13.16
N GLU A 49 -24.89 -3.55 12.20
CA GLU A 49 -26.06 -4.44 12.16
C GLU A 49 -25.88 -5.67 11.27
N ASN A 50 -24.76 -5.74 10.53
CA ASN A 50 -24.47 -6.73 9.52
C ASN A 50 -25.59 -6.82 8.45
N LYS A 51 -26.07 -5.66 8.01
CA LYS A 51 -27.18 -5.52 7.06
C LYS A 51 -26.79 -4.66 5.88
N ILE A 52 -27.45 -4.92 4.75
CA ILE A 52 -27.43 -4.06 3.58
C ILE A 52 -28.68 -3.21 3.61
N GLU A 53 -28.48 -1.91 3.43
CA GLU A 53 -29.53 -0.91 3.36
C GLU A 53 -29.53 -0.32 1.96
N ILE A 54 -30.68 -0.39 1.27
CA ILE A 54 -30.86 0.18 -0.08
C ILE A 54 -32.02 1.14 -0.02
N HIS A 55 -31.79 2.38 -0.44
CA HIS A 55 -32.79 3.43 -0.44
C HIS A 55 -32.87 4.05 -1.84
N GLY A 56 -34.06 4.44 -2.25
CA GLY A 56 -34.21 5.09 -3.53
C GLY A 56 -35.53 5.79 -3.70
N ASN A 57 -35.65 6.44 -4.85
CA ASN A 57 -36.85 7.14 -5.27
C ASN A 57 -37.22 6.70 -6.68
N ILE A 58 -38.52 6.55 -6.91
CA ILE A 58 -39.12 6.29 -8.22
C ILE A 58 -39.81 7.57 -8.68
N ASN A 59 -39.60 7.94 -9.94
CA ASN A 59 -40.29 9.08 -10.54
C ASN A 59 -41.82 8.86 -10.47
N TYR A 60 -42.55 9.91 -10.09
CA TYR A 60 -44.00 9.87 -9.95
C TYR A 60 -44.71 9.37 -11.22
N ASP A 61 -44.22 9.74 -12.40
CA ASP A 61 -44.82 9.34 -13.68
C ASP A 61 -44.68 7.83 -13.92
N VAL A 62 -43.58 7.23 -13.47
CA VAL A 62 -43.34 5.78 -13.52
C VAL A 62 -44.26 5.07 -12.53
N LEU A 63 -44.40 5.60 -11.31
CA LEU A 63 -45.32 5.07 -10.30
C LEU A 63 -46.77 5.01 -10.81
N VAL A 64 -47.24 6.10 -11.44
CA VAL A 64 -48.62 6.17 -11.98
C VAL A 64 -48.82 5.15 -13.10
N SER A 65 -47.83 5.00 -13.97
CA SER A 65 -47.90 4.09 -15.13
C SER A 65 -47.76 2.61 -14.74
N HIS A 66 -47.13 2.32 -13.59
CA HIS A 66 -46.79 0.96 -13.14
C HIS A 66 -47.32 0.66 -11.73
N ARG A 67 -48.44 1.27 -11.32
CA ARG A 67 -48.98 1.22 -9.94
C ARG A 67 -49.23 -0.20 -9.38
N ASP A 68 -49.45 -1.16 -10.26
CA ASP A 68 -49.75 -2.56 -9.91
C ASP A 68 -48.47 -3.42 -9.86
N CYS A 69 -47.29 -2.82 -10.05
CA CYS A 69 -46.00 -3.52 -9.98
C CYS A 69 -45.43 -3.54 -8.56
N LYS A 70 -44.48 -4.44 -8.32
CA LYS A 70 -43.63 -4.48 -7.14
C LYS A 70 -42.24 -3.94 -7.46
N ILE A 71 -41.61 -3.34 -6.46
CA ILE A 71 -40.18 -3.04 -6.48
C ILE A 71 -39.45 -4.27 -5.96
N GLU A 72 -38.56 -4.82 -6.77
CA GLU A 72 -37.72 -5.95 -6.39
C GLU A 72 -36.24 -5.55 -6.47
N VAL A 73 -35.47 -6.05 -5.50
CA VAL A 73 -34.03 -5.87 -5.45
C VAL A 73 -33.36 -7.21 -5.71
N TYR A 74 -32.45 -7.22 -6.67
CA TYR A 74 -31.67 -8.38 -7.03
C TYR A 74 -30.20 -8.16 -6.70
N LYS A 75 -29.52 -9.22 -6.27
CA LYS A 75 -28.07 -9.27 -6.15
C LYS A 75 -27.46 -9.94 -7.37
N LEU A 76 -26.38 -9.36 -7.88
CA LEU A 76 -25.67 -9.79 -9.08
C LEU A 76 -24.19 -9.96 -8.77
N LEU A 77 -23.59 -11.02 -9.30
CA LEU A 77 -22.14 -11.16 -9.34
C LEU A 77 -21.52 -10.00 -10.14
N PRO A 78 -20.24 -9.68 -9.90
CA PRO A 78 -19.55 -8.59 -10.60
C PRO A 78 -19.73 -8.60 -12.12
N ASN A 79 -19.67 -9.77 -12.75
CA ASN A 79 -19.83 -9.93 -14.19
C ASN A 79 -21.26 -10.00 -14.72
N GLN A 80 -22.23 -10.22 -13.84
CA GLN A 80 -23.62 -10.35 -14.24
C GLN A 80 -24.21 -8.98 -14.57
N SER A 81 -25.05 -8.97 -15.59
CA SER A 81 -25.86 -7.86 -16.04
C SER A 81 -27.30 -8.04 -15.56
N ILE A 82 -28.16 -7.08 -15.89
CA ILE A 82 -29.58 -7.19 -15.60
C ILE A 82 -30.26 -8.28 -16.45
N ASP A 83 -29.70 -8.62 -17.62
CA ASP A 83 -30.20 -9.68 -18.49
C ASP A 83 -30.07 -11.05 -17.82
N ASP A 84 -29.08 -11.22 -16.95
CA ASP A 84 -28.88 -12.46 -16.19
C ASP A 84 -29.97 -12.68 -15.13
N ILE A 85 -30.71 -11.63 -14.75
CA ILE A 85 -31.89 -11.75 -13.88
C ILE A 85 -33.02 -12.45 -14.61
N ALA A 86 -33.13 -12.28 -15.94
CA ALA A 86 -34.18 -12.88 -16.76
C ALA A 86 -34.21 -14.40 -16.59
N PHE A 87 -33.01 -14.97 -16.51
CA PHE A 87 -32.74 -16.40 -16.47
C PHE A 87 -32.38 -16.92 -15.07
N GLY A 88 -32.24 -16.03 -14.08
CA GLY A 88 -31.80 -16.36 -12.72
C GLY A 88 -32.84 -17.10 -11.88
N SER A 89 -32.35 -17.95 -10.97
CA SER A 89 -33.15 -18.57 -9.89
C SER A 89 -33.64 -17.51 -8.89
N ASP A 90 -34.70 -17.85 -8.12
CA ASP A 90 -35.22 -17.03 -7.00
C ASP A 90 -34.14 -16.68 -5.94
N GLU A 91 -32.94 -17.27 -6.00
CA GLU A 91 -31.83 -17.06 -5.08
C GLU A 91 -31.15 -15.68 -5.25
N THR A 92 -31.35 -15.03 -6.40
CA THR A 92 -30.84 -13.68 -6.70
C THR A 92 -31.74 -12.56 -6.16
N LEU A 93 -33.03 -12.85 -5.91
CA LEU A 93 -33.96 -11.91 -5.30
C LEU A 93 -33.65 -11.77 -3.80
N VAL A 94 -33.37 -10.54 -3.35
CA VAL A 94 -33.03 -10.27 -1.95
C VAL A 94 -34.14 -9.56 -1.18
N ALA A 95 -34.96 -8.75 -1.86
CA ALA A 95 -36.07 -8.05 -1.24
C ALA A 95 -37.15 -7.65 -2.25
N SER A 96 -38.39 -7.51 -1.78
CA SER A 96 -39.54 -7.09 -2.60
C SER A 96 -40.51 -6.26 -1.76
N MET A 97 -41.12 -5.23 -2.36
CA MET A 97 -42.21 -4.46 -1.76
C MET A 97 -43.16 -3.91 -2.83
N ASP A 98 -44.32 -3.43 -2.41
CA ASP A 98 -45.23 -2.72 -3.31
C ASP A 98 -44.62 -1.39 -3.77
N ILE A 99 -44.94 -0.95 -4.99
CA ILE A 99 -44.35 0.25 -5.59
C ILE A 99 -44.68 1.52 -4.80
N ALA A 100 -43.64 2.33 -4.53
CA ALA A 100 -43.74 3.58 -3.77
C ALA A 100 -42.78 4.64 -4.34
N VAL A 101 -43.13 5.92 -4.18
CA VAL A 101 -42.27 7.05 -4.59
C VAL A 101 -40.91 6.99 -3.89
N LYS A 102 -40.90 6.60 -2.61
CA LYS A 102 -39.68 6.37 -1.82
C LYS A 102 -39.71 4.95 -1.31
N PHE A 103 -38.59 4.25 -1.46
CA PHE A 103 -38.45 2.89 -0.94
C PHE A 103 -37.18 2.75 -0.11
N SER A 104 -37.22 1.79 0.82
CA SER A 104 -36.09 1.45 1.66
C SER A 104 -36.15 -0.04 1.97
N PHE A 105 -35.07 -0.75 1.67
CA PHE A 105 -34.87 -2.15 2.00
C PHE A 105 -33.77 -2.27 3.05
N SER A 106 -33.93 -3.22 3.96
CA SER A 106 -32.91 -3.58 4.94
C SER A 106 -32.93 -5.10 5.11
N PHE A 107 -31.85 -5.77 4.74
CA PHE A 107 -31.73 -7.23 4.82
C PHE A 107 -30.36 -7.66 5.33
N ALA A 108 -30.31 -8.78 6.06
CA ALA A 108 -29.06 -9.34 6.56
C ALA A 108 -28.26 -9.96 5.41
N ILE A 109 -26.93 -9.87 5.47
CA ILE A 109 -26.05 -10.58 4.53
C ILE A 109 -26.09 -12.09 4.83
N LYS A 110 -26.05 -12.91 3.78
CA LYS A 110 -25.98 -14.38 3.87
C LYS A 110 -24.54 -14.88 3.83
N SER A 111 -23.66 -14.18 3.10
CA SER A 111 -22.21 -14.44 3.09
C SER A 111 -21.42 -13.14 3.11
N SER A 112 -20.13 -13.22 3.44
CA SER A 112 -19.21 -12.08 3.37
C SER A 112 -19.12 -11.49 1.96
N ALA A 113 -19.28 -12.33 0.93
CA ALA A 113 -19.25 -11.94 -0.48
C ALA A 113 -20.43 -11.03 -0.89
N ASP A 114 -21.58 -11.11 -0.20
CA ASP A 114 -22.76 -10.29 -0.53
C ASP A 114 -22.45 -8.78 -0.49
N ARG A 115 -21.50 -8.35 0.34
CA ARG A 115 -21.07 -6.93 0.44
C ARG A 115 -20.39 -6.41 -0.83
N PHE A 116 -19.91 -7.32 -1.67
CA PHE A 116 -19.13 -7.04 -2.87
C PHE A 116 -19.89 -7.39 -4.14
N TYR A 117 -21.19 -7.65 -4.04
CA TYR A 117 -22.09 -7.82 -5.18
C TYR A 117 -22.63 -6.48 -5.67
N LYS A 118 -23.09 -6.50 -6.92
CA LYS A 118 -23.90 -5.42 -7.48
C LYS A 118 -25.34 -5.65 -7.08
N TYR A 119 -26.04 -4.56 -6.83
CA TYR A 119 -27.46 -4.55 -6.54
C TYR A 119 -28.18 -3.80 -7.64
N VAL A 120 -29.37 -4.25 -7.99
CA VAL A 120 -30.19 -3.58 -9.00
C VAL A 120 -31.65 -3.61 -8.57
N VAL A 121 -32.33 -2.51 -8.87
CA VAL A 121 -33.75 -2.34 -8.58
C VAL A 121 -34.52 -2.50 -9.89
N VAL A 122 -35.51 -3.40 -9.88
CA VAL A 122 -36.38 -3.67 -11.03
C VAL A 122 -37.85 -3.54 -10.61
N LEU A 123 -38.72 -3.25 -11.58
CA LEU A 123 -40.16 -3.36 -11.37
C LEU A 123 -40.66 -4.71 -11.86
N CYS A 124 -41.41 -5.41 -11.02
CA CYS A 124 -42.01 -6.70 -11.35
C CYS A 124 -43.51 -6.55 -11.48
N THR A 125 -44.03 -6.81 -12.67
CA THR A 125 -45.47 -6.73 -12.95
C THR A 125 -46.23 -7.94 -12.35
N PRO A 126 -47.57 -7.89 -12.20
CA PRO A 126 -48.36 -9.00 -11.67
C PRO A 126 -48.24 -10.33 -12.43
N ASN A 127 -47.87 -10.29 -13.72
CA ASN A 127 -47.68 -11.49 -14.54
C ASN A 127 -46.23 -12.05 -14.44
N GLY A 128 -45.38 -11.44 -13.62
CA GLY A 128 -43.99 -11.82 -13.42
C GLY A 128 -43.03 -11.31 -14.51
N LYS A 129 -43.45 -10.38 -15.37
CA LYS A 129 -42.53 -9.62 -16.26
C LYS A 129 -41.73 -8.63 -15.43
N ARG A 130 -40.41 -8.60 -15.67
CA ARG A 130 -39.45 -7.69 -15.03
C ARG A 130 -39.15 -6.53 -15.98
N ILE A 131 -39.15 -5.32 -15.44
CA ILE A 131 -38.90 -4.07 -16.15
C ILE A 131 -37.64 -3.45 -15.54
N GLU A 132 -36.65 -3.17 -16.40
CA GLU A 132 -35.44 -2.47 -16.00
C GLU A 132 -35.77 -1.01 -15.71
N VAL A 133 -35.45 -0.57 -14.48
CA VAL A 133 -35.65 0.81 -14.05
C VAL A 133 -34.40 1.46 -13.45
N SER A 134 -33.34 0.67 -13.22
CA SER A 134 -32.08 1.16 -12.68
C SER A 134 -30.90 0.33 -13.19
N GLN A 135 -29.72 0.96 -13.27
CA GLN A 135 -28.47 0.27 -13.55
C GLN A 135 -27.94 -0.46 -12.30
N PRO A 136 -27.32 -1.65 -12.43
CA PRO A 136 -26.67 -2.32 -11.31
C PRO A 136 -25.56 -1.49 -10.68
N LYS A 137 -25.52 -1.42 -9.33
CA LYS A 137 -24.50 -0.67 -8.58
C LYS A 137 -23.91 -1.45 -7.42
N TYR A 138 -22.63 -1.22 -7.14
CA TYR A 138 -21.98 -1.64 -5.91
C TYR A 138 -22.42 -0.77 -4.73
N LEU A 139 -22.48 -1.40 -3.55
CA LEU A 139 -22.75 -0.73 -2.29
C LEU A 139 -21.57 0.17 -1.89
N THR A 140 -21.92 1.26 -1.22
CA THR A 140 -20.96 2.12 -0.53
C THR A 140 -20.43 1.41 0.71
N VAL A 141 -19.10 1.32 0.82
CA VAL A 141 -18.41 1.15 2.10
C VAL A 141 -18.02 2.56 2.56
N VAL A 142 -18.60 3.02 3.66
CA VAL A 142 -18.41 4.41 4.13
C VAL A 142 -16.95 4.62 4.54
N SER A 143 -16.21 5.39 3.76
CA SER A 143 -14.99 6.04 4.26
C SER A 143 -14.81 7.41 3.60
N GLU A 144 -14.49 8.42 4.42
CA GLU A 144 -13.99 9.69 3.91
C GLU A 144 -12.55 9.46 3.50
N TYR A 145 -12.33 9.25 2.20
CA TYR A 145 -11.00 9.13 1.63
C TYR A 145 -10.22 10.43 1.87
N ASN A 146 -9.39 10.44 2.91
CA ASN A 146 -8.52 11.54 3.29
C ASN A 146 -7.06 11.14 3.07
N TYR A 147 -6.68 10.88 1.81
CA TYR A 147 -5.27 10.83 1.46
C TYR A 147 -4.82 12.19 0.93
N ALA A 148 -4.37 13.04 1.84
CA ALA A 148 -3.72 14.31 1.51
C ALA A 148 -2.28 14.25 1.98
N ASP A 149 -1.37 13.71 1.15
CA ASP A 149 0.03 13.83 1.50
C ASP A 149 0.95 13.77 0.26
N ASN A 150 1.26 14.97 -0.25
CA ASN A 150 2.31 15.26 -1.24
C ASN A 150 3.64 15.60 -0.55
N GLY A 151 3.93 14.99 0.61
CA GLY A 151 5.17 15.20 1.33
C GLY A 151 6.39 14.70 0.56
N LYS A 152 7.36 15.60 0.32
CA LYS A 152 8.65 15.29 -0.35
C LYS A 152 9.45 14.17 0.33
N LYS A 153 9.23 13.93 1.63
CA LYS A 153 9.89 12.86 2.40
C LYS A 153 9.61 11.44 1.87
N TYR A 154 8.52 11.27 1.10
CA TYR A 154 8.15 9.99 0.50
C TYR A 154 8.58 9.84 -0.95
N PHE A 155 9.22 10.86 -1.53
CA PHE A 155 9.45 10.93 -2.96
C PHE A 155 10.44 9.88 -3.47
N LYS A 156 11.58 9.70 -2.78
CA LYS A 156 12.57 8.67 -3.13
C LYS A 156 11.99 7.28 -2.85
N GLY A 157 11.95 6.37 -3.81
CA GLY A 157 11.41 5.04 -3.59
C GLY A 157 12.19 3.89 -4.20
N ILE A 158 11.81 2.68 -3.79
CA ILE A 158 12.42 1.43 -4.25
C ILE A 158 11.39 0.32 -4.45
N SER A 159 11.61 -0.51 -5.46
CA SER A 159 10.84 -1.73 -5.73
C SER A 159 11.82 -2.87 -5.88
N ASN A 160 11.57 -3.99 -5.21
CA ASN A 160 12.41 -5.16 -5.37
C ASN A 160 11.69 -6.48 -5.04
N ASP A 161 11.95 -7.48 -5.87
CA ASP A 161 11.52 -8.87 -5.77
C ASP A 161 12.55 -9.77 -5.05
N LYS A 162 13.74 -9.24 -4.69
CA LYS A 162 14.84 -10.00 -4.04
C LYS A 162 14.95 -9.74 -2.53
N ASN A 163 15.35 -10.75 -1.77
CA ASN A 163 15.45 -10.77 -0.29
C ASN A 163 16.53 -9.86 0.35
N ASN A 164 16.92 -8.77 -0.31
CA ASN A 164 17.96 -7.83 0.11
C ASN A 164 17.41 -6.63 0.91
N THR A 165 16.35 -6.83 1.69
CA THR A 165 15.63 -5.79 2.44
C THR A 165 16.56 -4.93 3.31
N SER A 166 17.60 -5.50 3.91
CA SER A 166 18.53 -4.77 4.76
C SER A 166 19.28 -3.67 4.01
N VAL A 167 19.80 -3.98 2.82
CA VAL A 167 20.51 -3.05 1.94
C VAL A 167 19.62 -1.87 1.53
N TYR A 168 18.36 -2.15 1.20
CA TYR A 168 17.43 -1.13 0.70
C TYR A 168 16.82 -0.25 1.79
N SER A 169 16.61 -0.80 2.99
CA SER A 169 16.21 -0.04 4.17
C SER A 169 17.27 0.99 4.60
N ASP A 170 18.51 0.80 4.16
CA ASP A 170 19.67 1.60 4.51
C ASP A 170 19.84 2.86 3.65
N ILE A 171 19.24 2.84 2.45
CA ILE A 171 19.14 3.97 1.52
C ILE A 171 18.20 5.05 2.10
N GLY A 172 17.32 4.68 3.03
CA GLY A 172 16.29 5.56 3.55
C GLY A 172 15.26 5.90 2.46
N ALA A 173 14.76 4.90 1.75
CA ALA A 173 13.63 5.08 0.84
C ALA A 173 12.42 5.66 1.60
N GLY A 174 11.71 6.60 0.99
CA GLY A 174 10.45 7.14 1.45
C GLY A 174 9.24 6.36 0.93
N THR A 175 9.37 5.63 -0.18
CA THR A 175 8.34 4.73 -0.71
C THR A 175 8.94 3.37 -1.03
N ALA A 176 8.24 2.29 -0.71
CA ALA A 176 8.61 0.92 -1.03
C ALA A 176 7.45 0.21 -1.73
N ILE A 177 7.73 -0.47 -2.84
CA ILE A 177 6.78 -1.37 -3.51
C ILE A 177 7.27 -2.80 -3.32
N ILE A 178 6.42 -3.65 -2.74
CA ILE A 178 6.71 -5.06 -2.47
C ILE A 178 5.74 -5.92 -3.30
N PRO A 179 6.27 -6.73 -4.24
CA PRO A 179 5.44 -7.71 -4.95
C PRO A 179 4.86 -8.76 -4.00
N VAL A 180 3.56 -9.01 -4.11
CA VAL A 180 2.83 -10.03 -3.36
C VAL A 180 2.12 -10.95 -4.34
N TYR A 181 2.44 -12.24 -4.28
CA TYR A 181 1.92 -13.22 -5.23
C TYR A 181 0.82 -14.08 -4.60
N TYR A 182 -0.37 -14.07 -5.19
CA TYR A 182 -1.53 -14.82 -4.69
C TYR A 182 -1.28 -16.33 -4.65
N ASP A 183 -0.55 -16.90 -5.61
CA ASP A 183 -0.18 -18.32 -5.65
C ASP A 183 0.71 -18.76 -4.49
N ARG A 184 1.36 -17.81 -3.78
CA ARG A 184 2.23 -18.06 -2.62
C ARG A 184 1.57 -17.76 -1.28
N LEU A 185 0.40 -17.11 -1.24
CA LEU A 185 -0.22 -16.70 0.02
C LEU A 185 -0.83 -17.86 0.80
N LEU A 186 -1.41 -18.84 0.13
CA LEU A 186 -2.04 -20.00 0.79
C LEU A 186 -1.11 -21.20 0.87
N ASN A 187 -1.27 -21.96 1.95
CA ASN A 187 -0.64 -23.25 2.12
C ASN A 187 -1.69 -24.35 2.24
N ASN A 188 -1.40 -25.50 1.62
CA ASN A 188 -2.22 -26.71 1.71
C ASN A 188 -2.00 -27.50 3.01
N MET A 189 -1.15 -27.01 3.92
CA MET A 189 -0.77 -27.68 5.17
C MET A 189 -1.28 -26.92 6.40
N SER A 190 -1.63 -27.67 7.45
CA SER A 190 -2.19 -27.17 8.71
C SER A 190 -1.20 -26.42 9.61
N ASN A 191 -0.03 -26.04 9.10
CA ASN A 191 1.05 -25.35 9.82
C ASN A 191 1.16 -23.85 9.48
N GLY A 192 0.25 -23.32 8.67
CA GLY A 192 0.16 -21.90 8.31
C GLY A 192 -0.54 -21.02 9.36
N TYR A 193 -0.61 -19.72 9.08
CA TYR A 193 -1.39 -18.78 9.87
C TYR A 193 -2.88 -18.97 9.58
N LEU A 194 -3.64 -19.29 10.62
CA LEU A 194 -5.08 -19.51 10.52
C LEU A 194 -5.80 -18.16 10.41
N PHE A 195 -6.66 -18.01 9.40
CA PHE A 195 -7.50 -16.83 9.25
C PHE A 195 -8.95 -17.24 8.96
N PRO A 196 -9.95 -16.58 9.59
CA PRO A 196 -11.36 -16.86 9.32
C PRO A 196 -11.71 -16.56 7.85
N HIS A 197 -12.39 -17.50 7.21
CA HIS A 197 -12.89 -17.38 5.84
C HIS A 197 -14.32 -17.91 5.78
N GLU A 198 -15.29 -17.00 5.67
CA GLU A 198 -16.72 -17.34 5.74
C GLU A 198 -17.05 -18.15 7.02
N ASP A 199 -17.58 -19.36 6.87
CA ASP A 199 -17.92 -20.28 7.97
C ASP A 199 -16.77 -21.26 8.30
N ASP A 200 -15.59 -21.10 7.69
CA ASP A 200 -14.40 -21.96 7.88
C ASP A 200 -13.12 -21.13 8.08
N TYR A 201 -11.95 -21.75 7.91
CA TYR A 201 -10.64 -21.12 8.02
C TYR A 201 -9.73 -21.48 6.86
N CYS A 202 -8.92 -20.52 6.41
CA CYS A 202 -7.83 -20.76 5.48
C CYS A 202 -6.47 -20.67 6.20
N TYR A 203 -5.47 -21.38 5.66
CA TYR A 203 -4.10 -21.34 6.14
C TYR A 203 -3.22 -20.51 5.21
N PHE A 204 -2.73 -19.38 5.70
CA PHE A 204 -1.73 -18.59 5.01
C PHE A 204 -0.34 -19.18 5.21
N ASP A 205 0.48 -19.18 4.16
CA ASP A 205 1.82 -19.75 4.20
C ASP A 205 2.70 -19.01 5.20
N ARG A 206 3.17 -19.74 6.23
CA ARG A 206 3.92 -19.12 7.32
C ARG A 206 5.24 -18.54 6.83
N GLU A 207 5.98 -19.25 5.98
CA GLU A 207 7.32 -18.82 5.56
C GLU A 207 7.22 -17.55 4.71
N TYR A 208 6.31 -17.54 3.74
CA TYR A 208 6.08 -16.38 2.89
C TYR A 208 5.56 -15.16 3.67
N ILE A 209 4.62 -15.37 4.60
CA ILE A 209 4.11 -14.29 5.44
C ILE A 209 5.17 -13.76 6.42
N ASP A 210 5.99 -14.62 7.03
CA ASP A 210 7.03 -14.18 7.95
C ASP A 210 8.08 -13.31 7.23
N GLU A 211 8.44 -13.69 6.01
CA GLU A 211 9.31 -12.90 5.14
C GLU A 211 8.68 -11.55 4.74
N LEU A 212 7.40 -11.57 4.35
CA LEU A 212 6.67 -10.34 4.04
C LEU A 212 6.56 -9.43 5.27
N ASN A 213 6.31 -9.98 6.46
CA ASN A 213 6.25 -9.26 7.73
C ASN A 213 7.59 -8.62 8.07
N ALA A 214 8.70 -9.33 7.91
CA ALA A 214 10.03 -8.77 8.11
C ALA A 214 10.30 -7.58 7.16
N THR A 215 9.88 -7.73 5.89
CA THR A 215 10.10 -6.73 4.84
C THR A 215 9.26 -5.47 5.05
N VAL A 216 7.94 -5.62 5.27
CA VAL A 216 7.02 -4.50 5.54
C VAL A 216 7.45 -3.75 6.81
N ARG A 217 7.82 -4.47 7.87
CA ARG A 217 8.28 -3.86 9.13
C ARG A 217 9.55 -3.05 8.95
N SER A 218 10.54 -3.56 8.21
CA SER A 218 11.79 -2.84 7.96
C SER A 218 11.57 -1.49 7.26
N TYR A 219 10.75 -1.47 6.20
CA TYR A 219 10.44 -0.24 5.47
C TYR A 219 9.55 0.71 6.26
N SER A 220 8.46 0.21 6.86
CA SER A 220 7.53 1.04 7.62
C SER A 220 8.17 1.63 8.88
N ALA A 221 9.05 0.88 9.56
CA ALA A 221 9.85 1.39 10.67
C ALA A 221 10.73 2.57 10.27
N SER A 222 11.30 2.52 9.06
CA SER A 222 12.12 3.61 8.50
C SER A 222 11.28 4.80 8.03
N GLY A 223 9.98 4.81 8.32
CA GLY A 223 9.00 5.82 7.93
C GLY A 223 8.70 5.84 6.43
N ALA A 224 8.92 4.74 5.72
CA ALA A 224 8.54 4.61 4.31
C ALA A 224 7.05 4.29 4.16
N ARG A 225 6.44 4.77 3.07
CA ARG A 225 5.15 4.28 2.60
C ARG A 225 5.35 2.92 1.94
N VAL A 226 4.65 1.91 2.41
CA VAL A 226 4.78 0.55 1.90
C VAL A 226 3.54 0.18 1.10
N TYR A 227 3.72 -0.11 -0.19
CA TYR A 227 2.67 -0.59 -1.07
C TYR A 227 2.87 -2.07 -1.37
N LEU A 228 1.79 -2.85 -1.27
CA LEU A 228 1.78 -4.25 -1.69
C LEU A 228 1.24 -4.33 -3.12
N GLN A 229 2.06 -4.82 -4.05
CA GLN A 229 1.65 -5.02 -5.44
C GLN A 229 1.08 -6.42 -5.61
N LEU A 230 -0.22 -6.53 -5.87
CA LEU A 230 -0.95 -7.79 -5.94
C LEU A 230 -0.81 -8.43 -7.33
N LEU A 231 -0.13 -9.56 -7.40
CA LEU A 231 0.19 -10.34 -8.61
C LEU A 231 -0.37 -11.76 -8.50
N LEU A 232 -0.77 -12.39 -9.60
CA LEU A 232 -1.31 -13.77 -9.55
C LEU A 232 -0.24 -14.85 -9.50
N LEU A 233 0.79 -14.76 -10.35
CA LEU A 233 1.79 -15.81 -10.53
C LEU A 233 3.19 -15.28 -10.30
N SER A 234 4.02 -16.12 -9.71
CA SER A 234 5.44 -15.81 -9.52
C SER A 234 6.30 -16.24 -10.71
N LYS A 235 7.40 -15.51 -10.98
CA LYS A 235 8.31 -15.78 -12.12
C LYS A 235 8.87 -17.22 -12.15
N ASP A 236 8.91 -17.90 -11.00
CA ASP A 236 9.44 -19.26 -10.86
C ASP A 236 8.39 -20.36 -11.05
N SER A 237 7.10 -20.00 -11.23
CA SER A 237 6.02 -20.98 -11.43
C SER A 237 6.04 -21.53 -12.86
N SER A 238 7.08 -22.30 -13.20
CA SER A 238 7.21 -23.09 -14.44
C SER A 238 6.18 -24.23 -14.59
N LYS A 239 5.12 -24.24 -13.77
CA LYS A 239 4.05 -25.22 -13.83
C LYS A 239 2.85 -24.66 -14.59
N GLY A 240 2.86 -24.90 -15.90
CA GLY A 240 1.65 -25.19 -16.65
C GLY A 240 1.19 -24.10 -17.61
N GLY A 241 1.85 -24.00 -18.76
CA GLY A 241 1.33 -23.26 -19.90
C GLY A 241 2.43 -22.93 -20.90
N SER A 242 2.70 -23.84 -21.84
CA SER A 242 3.52 -23.52 -23.01
C SER A 242 2.82 -22.43 -23.84
N LYS A 243 3.15 -21.16 -23.59
CA LYS A 243 3.06 -20.01 -24.52
C LYS A 243 3.64 -18.74 -23.85
N GLY A 244 4.89 -18.42 -24.19
CA GLY A 244 5.58 -17.16 -23.89
C GLY A 244 6.31 -17.13 -22.54
N GLU A 245 7.65 -17.14 -22.55
CA GLU A 245 8.53 -17.06 -21.37
C GLU A 245 8.56 -15.67 -20.67
N GLU A 246 7.60 -14.77 -20.92
CA GLU A 246 7.71 -13.35 -20.48
C GLU A 246 6.43 -12.73 -19.89
N THR A 247 5.39 -13.51 -19.57
CA THR A 247 4.11 -12.94 -19.09
C THR A 247 3.96 -13.08 -17.56
N LYS A 248 3.80 -11.96 -16.86
CA LYS A 248 3.86 -11.87 -15.37
C LYS A 248 2.51 -11.65 -14.67
N TYR A 249 1.46 -11.27 -15.40
CA TYR A 249 0.15 -11.03 -14.80
C TYR A 249 -0.97 -11.75 -15.57
N PHE A 250 -1.96 -12.19 -14.80
CA PHE A 250 -3.25 -12.63 -15.30
C PHE A 250 -4.24 -11.93 -14.36
N MET A 251 -5.33 -11.36 -14.86
CA MET A 251 -6.35 -10.83 -13.95
C MET A 251 -7.12 -12.02 -13.35
N PRO A 252 -7.38 -12.06 -12.02
CA PRO A 252 -8.14 -13.16 -11.46
C PRO A 252 -9.53 -13.26 -12.09
N ASP A 253 -9.98 -14.50 -12.28
CA ASP A 253 -11.32 -14.75 -12.80
C ASP A 253 -12.38 -14.42 -11.74
N ILE A 254 -12.90 -13.19 -11.79
CA ILE A 254 -13.95 -12.67 -10.91
C ILE A 254 -15.37 -13.15 -11.27
N TYR A 255 -15.51 -14.17 -12.12
CA TYR A 255 -16.81 -14.72 -12.54
C TYR A 255 -17.44 -15.69 -11.55
N SER A 256 -16.69 -16.15 -10.54
CA SER A 256 -17.20 -17.02 -9.49
C SER A 256 -17.25 -16.31 -8.14
N SER A 257 -18.28 -16.63 -7.34
CA SER A 257 -18.36 -16.19 -5.95
C SER A 257 -17.18 -16.66 -5.11
N GLU A 258 -16.64 -17.84 -5.43
CA GLU A 258 -15.47 -18.42 -4.76
C GLU A 258 -14.22 -17.55 -4.97
N THR A 259 -13.93 -17.16 -6.22
CA THR A 259 -12.77 -16.29 -6.51
C THR A 259 -12.92 -14.93 -5.83
N VAL A 260 -14.11 -14.32 -5.88
CA VAL A 260 -14.37 -13.03 -5.22
C VAL A 260 -14.15 -13.16 -3.72
N SER A 261 -14.68 -14.21 -3.09
CA SER A 261 -14.51 -14.46 -1.66
C SER A 261 -13.04 -14.69 -1.28
N LEU A 262 -12.31 -15.40 -2.13
CA LEU A 262 -10.88 -15.65 -1.96
C LEU A 262 -10.04 -14.37 -2.02
N ILE A 263 -10.28 -13.50 -3.02
CA ILE A 263 -9.63 -12.18 -3.12
C ILE A 263 -9.93 -11.34 -1.88
N CYS A 264 -11.20 -11.28 -1.46
CA CYS A 264 -11.59 -10.55 -0.26
C CYS A 264 -10.84 -11.07 0.97
N THR A 265 -10.59 -12.38 1.03
CA THR A 265 -9.88 -13.02 2.15
C THR A 265 -8.40 -12.66 2.15
N TYR A 266 -7.75 -12.67 0.99
CA TYR A 266 -6.37 -12.22 0.85
C TYR A 266 -6.21 -10.76 1.25
N VAL A 267 -7.05 -9.87 0.71
CA VAL A 267 -7.00 -8.44 1.03
C VAL A 267 -7.33 -8.20 2.50
N SER A 268 -8.31 -8.92 3.07
CA SER A 268 -8.67 -8.81 4.48
C SER A 268 -7.54 -9.26 5.41
N TYR A 269 -6.89 -10.38 5.07
CA TYR A 269 -5.76 -10.88 5.83
C TYR A 269 -4.60 -9.88 5.81
N LEU A 270 -4.18 -9.45 4.61
CA LEU A 270 -3.07 -8.50 4.45
C LEU A 270 -3.37 -7.18 5.16
N THR A 271 -4.58 -6.64 5.01
CA THR A 271 -4.98 -5.40 5.68
C THR A 271 -4.95 -5.56 7.20
N THR A 272 -5.52 -6.64 7.75
CA THR A 272 -5.57 -6.88 9.19
C THR A 272 -4.19 -7.17 9.79
N ASN A 273 -3.35 -7.90 9.06
CA ASN A 273 -2.01 -8.26 9.48
C ASN A 273 -1.12 -7.01 9.60
N PHE A 274 -1.23 -6.09 8.64
CA PHE A 274 -0.45 -4.84 8.58
C PHE A 274 -1.16 -3.61 9.15
N ASP A 275 -2.27 -3.80 9.87
CA ASP A 275 -2.90 -2.72 10.65
C ASP A 275 -2.21 -2.54 12.01
N LYS A 276 -1.51 -3.57 12.48
CA LYS A 276 -0.85 -3.60 13.78
C LYS A 276 0.52 -2.94 13.72
N TYR A 277 0.84 -2.16 14.75
CA TYR A 277 2.18 -1.57 14.91
C TYR A 277 3.30 -2.62 14.94
N THR A 278 3.01 -3.84 15.38
CA THR A 278 4.02 -4.89 15.50
C THR A 278 4.53 -5.35 14.14
N GLU A 279 3.65 -5.70 13.19
CA GLU A 279 4.04 -6.29 11.89
C GLU A 279 4.44 -5.26 10.83
N GLY A 280 4.32 -3.97 11.15
CA GLY A 280 4.52 -2.86 10.22
C GLY A 280 3.23 -2.41 9.56
N LYS A 281 3.25 -1.20 8.99
CA LYS A 281 2.08 -0.57 8.36
C LYS A 281 2.24 -0.49 6.86
N ILE A 282 1.17 -0.82 6.13
CA ILE A 282 1.07 -0.55 4.70
C ILE A 282 0.34 0.77 4.44
N SER A 283 0.65 1.39 3.31
CA SER A 283 0.03 2.62 2.82
C SER A 283 -1.01 2.35 1.74
N GLY A 284 -1.01 1.18 1.12
CA GLY A 284 -1.96 0.86 0.06
C GLY A 284 -1.65 -0.41 -0.73
N PHE A 285 -2.50 -0.64 -1.73
CA PHE A 285 -2.39 -1.75 -2.66
C PHE A 285 -2.18 -1.26 -4.09
N ILE A 286 -1.27 -1.89 -4.82
CA ILE A 286 -1.13 -1.74 -6.27
C ILE A 286 -1.80 -2.95 -6.92
N VAL A 287 -2.80 -2.70 -7.76
CA VAL A 287 -3.70 -3.75 -8.24
C VAL A 287 -3.26 -4.21 -9.63
N GLY A 288 -2.33 -5.18 -9.67
CA GLY A 288 -1.80 -5.80 -10.88
C GLY A 288 -0.45 -5.26 -11.36
N GLU A 289 -0.14 -5.45 -12.64
CA GLU A 289 1.08 -4.99 -13.31
C GLU A 289 0.77 -4.62 -14.77
N ASN A 290 1.06 -3.37 -15.18
CA ASN A 290 0.93 -2.89 -16.57
C ASN A 290 -0.38 -3.30 -17.27
N ILE A 291 -1.52 -2.83 -16.74
CA ILE A 291 -2.88 -3.28 -17.12
C ILE A 291 -3.26 -2.99 -18.58
N ASP A 292 -2.49 -2.14 -19.26
CA ASP A 292 -2.65 -1.75 -20.65
C ASP A 292 -1.91 -2.66 -21.64
N ILE A 293 -1.02 -3.55 -21.18
CA ILE A 293 -0.32 -4.52 -22.03
C ILE A 293 -1.09 -5.85 -22.05
N LYS A 294 -1.77 -6.18 -23.14
CA LYS A 294 -2.65 -7.37 -23.22
C LYS A 294 -1.88 -8.68 -23.03
N ASN A 295 -0.66 -8.76 -23.56
CA ASN A 295 0.22 -9.92 -23.35
C ASN A 295 0.56 -10.15 -21.87
N CYS A 296 0.50 -9.10 -21.04
CA CYS A 296 0.72 -9.20 -19.61
C CYS A 296 -0.54 -9.47 -18.81
N ASN A 297 -1.75 -9.53 -19.40
CA ASN A 297 -2.99 -9.49 -18.61
C ASN A 297 -4.06 -10.54 -18.94
N TYR A 298 -4.12 -11.06 -20.18
CA TYR A 298 -5.22 -11.95 -20.57
C TYR A 298 -4.96 -12.78 -21.84
N THR A 299 -5.52 -13.99 -21.90
CA THR A 299 -5.34 -14.95 -23.00
C THR A 299 -6.46 -14.97 -24.04
N GLU A 300 -7.52 -14.18 -23.87
CA GLU A 300 -8.63 -14.10 -24.82
C GLU A 300 -8.70 -12.72 -25.50
N GLU A 301 -9.24 -12.68 -26.72
CA GLU A 301 -9.51 -11.41 -27.41
C GLU A 301 -10.73 -10.75 -26.78
N THR A 302 -10.50 -9.72 -25.96
CA THR A 302 -11.54 -8.87 -25.35
C THR A 302 -11.38 -7.44 -25.86
N ASP A 303 -12.50 -6.73 -26.11
CA ASP A 303 -12.46 -5.31 -26.47
C ASP A 303 -12.15 -4.41 -25.25
N LEU A 304 -11.84 -3.13 -25.52
CA LEU A 304 -11.44 -2.18 -24.49
C LEU A 304 -12.50 -2.00 -23.38
N ASN A 305 -13.78 -1.89 -23.75
CA ASN A 305 -14.83 -1.59 -22.78
C ASN A 305 -15.11 -2.82 -21.92
N GLU A 306 -15.14 -4.00 -22.53
CA GLU A 306 -15.32 -5.24 -21.78
C GLU A 306 -14.13 -5.50 -20.84
N TYR A 307 -12.89 -5.23 -21.28
CA TYR A 307 -11.71 -5.35 -20.43
C TYR A 307 -11.72 -4.33 -19.27
N ALA A 308 -11.95 -3.05 -19.58
CA ALA A 308 -12.04 -1.98 -18.58
C ALA A 308 -13.11 -2.27 -17.52
N ARG A 309 -14.26 -2.81 -17.95
CA ARG A 309 -15.33 -3.25 -17.07
C ARG A 309 -14.86 -4.33 -16.09
N LYS A 310 -14.24 -5.40 -16.60
CA LYS A 310 -13.73 -6.49 -15.73
C LYS A 310 -12.67 -5.98 -14.75
N TYR A 311 -11.76 -5.11 -15.19
CA TYR A 311 -10.73 -4.55 -14.33
C TYR A 311 -11.32 -3.62 -13.25
N ALA A 312 -12.28 -2.75 -13.61
CA ALA A 312 -12.98 -1.89 -12.66
C ALA A 312 -13.68 -2.68 -11.55
N TYR A 313 -14.23 -3.86 -11.89
CA TYR A 313 -14.80 -4.77 -10.90
C TYR A 313 -13.76 -5.36 -9.95
N TYR A 314 -12.64 -5.86 -10.48
CA TYR A 314 -11.56 -6.36 -9.64
C TYR A 314 -11.03 -5.26 -8.71
N LEU A 315 -10.83 -4.05 -9.22
CA LEU A 315 -10.42 -2.88 -8.45
C LEU A 315 -11.43 -2.53 -7.36
N THR A 316 -12.74 -2.61 -7.65
CA THR A 316 -13.81 -2.34 -6.68
C THR A 316 -13.82 -3.35 -5.54
N VAL A 317 -13.65 -4.65 -5.83
CA VAL A 317 -13.58 -5.70 -4.80
C VAL A 317 -12.39 -5.47 -3.87
N VAL A 318 -11.20 -5.22 -4.42
CA VAL A 318 -9.99 -4.93 -3.63
C VAL A 318 -10.17 -3.66 -2.82
N SER A 319 -10.61 -2.57 -3.45
CA SER A 319 -10.80 -1.26 -2.82
C SER A 319 -11.79 -1.33 -1.67
N ASN A 320 -13.00 -1.87 -1.89
CA ASN A 320 -14.03 -1.94 -0.86
C ASN A 320 -13.60 -2.83 0.31
N THR A 321 -12.89 -3.93 0.04
CA THR A 321 -12.39 -4.82 1.09
C THR A 321 -11.34 -4.12 1.94
N ALA A 322 -10.34 -3.48 1.31
CA ALA A 322 -9.27 -2.79 2.00
C ALA A 322 -9.80 -1.61 2.82
N ILE A 323 -10.66 -0.79 2.23
CA ILE A 323 -11.19 0.44 2.82
C ILE A 323 -12.18 0.17 3.96
N ASP A 324 -12.95 -0.93 3.92
CA ASP A 324 -13.84 -1.34 5.03
C ASP A 324 -13.07 -1.61 6.33
N LEU A 325 -11.84 -2.08 6.18
CA LEU A 325 -10.95 -2.41 7.29
C LEU A 325 -10.07 -1.22 7.67
N ASN A 326 -9.56 -0.50 6.67
CA ASN A 326 -8.68 0.63 6.86
C ASN A 326 -8.93 1.76 5.82
N PRO A 327 -9.69 2.81 6.21
CA PRO A 327 -10.03 3.97 5.38
C PRO A 327 -8.88 4.76 4.76
N ILE A 328 -7.66 4.67 5.30
CA ILE A 328 -6.53 5.50 4.88
C ILE A 328 -5.67 4.85 3.79
N LEU A 329 -5.99 3.62 3.39
CA LEU A 329 -5.24 2.89 2.36
C LEU A 329 -5.47 3.49 0.97
N ASP A 330 -4.38 3.75 0.27
CA ASP A 330 -4.40 4.17 -1.13
C ASP A 330 -4.54 2.95 -2.06
N ILE A 331 -5.25 3.15 -3.17
CA ILE A 331 -5.46 2.15 -4.21
C ILE A 331 -4.78 2.67 -5.47
N VAL A 332 -3.87 1.88 -6.02
CA VAL A 332 -3.01 2.30 -7.14
C VAL A 332 -3.22 1.39 -8.35
N VAL A 333 -3.42 2.01 -9.51
CA VAL A 333 -3.62 1.35 -10.81
C VAL A 333 -2.33 1.44 -11.64
N PRO A 334 -1.70 0.32 -12.02
CA PRO A 334 -0.42 0.32 -12.73
C PRO A 334 -0.57 0.27 -14.25
N ILE A 335 -0.01 1.25 -14.95
CA ILE A 335 0.07 1.33 -16.41
C ILE A 335 1.51 1.31 -16.90
N SER A 336 1.70 0.85 -18.13
CA SER A 336 2.98 0.79 -18.81
C SER A 336 3.49 2.15 -19.26
N ALA A 337 4.71 2.15 -19.80
CA ALA A 337 5.30 3.33 -20.39
C ALA A 337 4.70 3.71 -21.76
N ASN A 338 3.67 3.04 -22.30
CA ASN A 338 3.21 3.35 -23.66
C ASN A 338 2.69 4.80 -23.76
N ASN A 339 3.27 5.62 -24.65
CA ASN A 339 2.85 7.01 -24.86
C ASN A 339 1.60 7.08 -25.74
N SER A 340 0.51 6.60 -25.16
CA SER A 340 -0.83 6.66 -25.71
C SER A 340 -1.59 7.93 -25.29
N PHE A 341 -0.94 8.81 -24.52
CA PHE A 341 -1.49 10.07 -24.04
C PHE A 341 -1.37 11.22 -25.05
N SER A 342 -0.66 11.02 -26.17
CA SER A 342 -0.61 11.93 -27.32
C SER A 342 -1.43 11.39 -28.50
N GLU A 343 -2.03 12.28 -29.29
CA GLU A 343 -2.72 11.92 -30.54
C GLU A 343 -1.76 11.19 -31.50
N GLY A 344 -1.88 9.86 -31.64
CA GLY A 344 -1.24 9.11 -32.73
C GLY A 344 -0.23 8.01 -32.39
N GLY A 345 -0.19 7.46 -31.17
CA GLY A 345 0.64 6.27 -30.90
C GLY A 345 0.10 5.01 -31.61
N GLN A 346 0.94 4.32 -32.39
CA GLN A 346 0.62 2.97 -32.87
C GLN A 346 0.76 1.98 -31.70
N LEU A 347 -0.33 1.31 -31.34
CA LEU A 347 -0.29 0.21 -30.38
C LEU A 347 0.23 -1.05 -31.08
N SER A 348 1.11 -1.81 -30.42
CA SER A 348 1.41 -3.20 -30.80
C SER A 348 0.10 -4.00 -30.87
N GLN A 349 0.02 -4.98 -31.78
CA GLN A 349 -1.20 -5.78 -31.96
C GLN A 349 -1.67 -6.40 -30.64
N GLY A 350 -2.76 -5.89 -30.08
CA GLY A 350 -3.44 -6.40 -28.90
C GLY A 350 -3.47 -5.47 -27.69
N ASP A 351 -2.55 -4.51 -27.55
CA ASP A 351 -2.50 -3.65 -26.36
C ASP A 351 -3.57 -2.55 -26.36
N PHE A 352 -3.87 -2.01 -25.19
CA PHE A 352 -4.79 -0.88 -25.03
C PHE A 352 -4.03 0.43 -24.89
N SER A 353 -4.59 1.51 -25.41
CA SER A 353 -4.14 2.86 -25.04
C SER A 353 -4.34 3.04 -23.54
N SER A 354 -3.26 3.31 -22.80
CA SER A 354 -3.31 3.62 -21.38
C SER A 354 -4.26 4.79 -21.09
N ALA A 355 -4.31 5.80 -21.96
CA ALA A 355 -5.25 6.91 -21.81
C ALA A 355 -6.71 6.47 -21.96
N GLU A 356 -7.04 5.73 -23.03
CA GLU A 356 -8.40 5.25 -23.28
C GLU A 356 -8.85 4.24 -22.22
N LEU A 357 -7.94 3.37 -21.76
CA LEU A 357 -8.20 2.41 -20.69
C LEU A 357 -8.47 3.11 -19.37
N ILE A 358 -7.66 4.09 -18.97
CA ILE A 358 -7.90 4.85 -17.74
C ILE A 358 -9.21 5.64 -17.83
N GLU A 359 -9.56 6.22 -18.99
CA GLU A 359 -10.86 6.86 -19.17
C GLU A 359 -12.01 5.85 -19.04
N ALA A 360 -11.92 4.69 -19.69
CA ALA A 360 -12.94 3.65 -19.65
C ALA A 360 -13.13 3.08 -18.23
N VAL A 361 -12.03 2.82 -17.50
CA VAL A 361 -12.07 2.38 -16.09
C VAL A 361 -12.67 3.48 -15.20
N SER A 362 -12.26 4.74 -15.37
CA SER A 362 -12.79 5.86 -14.58
C SER A 362 -14.29 6.07 -14.81
N LYS A 363 -14.73 5.88 -16.05
CA LYS A 363 -16.15 5.90 -16.42
C LYS A 363 -16.90 4.76 -15.73
N GLU A 364 -16.44 3.52 -15.87
CA GLU A 364 -17.13 2.36 -15.28
C GLU A 364 -17.25 2.48 -13.76
N LEU A 365 -16.18 2.89 -13.07
CA LEU A 365 -16.22 3.13 -11.62
C LEU A 365 -17.21 4.22 -11.24
N SER A 366 -17.33 5.28 -12.04
CA SER A 366 -18.26 6.38 -11.79
C SER A 366 -19.72 5.98 -12.03
N GLU A 367 -19.98 5.04 -12.95
CA GLU A 367 -21.33 4.58 -13.29
C GLU A 367 -21.82 3.45 -12.37
N THR A 368 -20.92 2.56 -11.96
CA THR A 368 -21.28 1.33 -11.22
C THR A 368 -21.10 1.43 -9.71
N CYS A 369 -20.37 2.41 -9.19
CA CYS A 369 -20.18 2.56 -7.74
C CYS A 369 -21.06 3.67 -7.18
N SER A 370 -21.83 3.38 -6.12
CA SER A 370 -22.69 4.39 -5.49
C SER A 370 -21.88 5.55 -4.88
N LYS A 371 -20.62 5.29 -4.50
CA LYS A 371 -19.58 6.32 -4.30
C LYS A 371 -18.34 5.98 -5.13
N PRO A 372 -17.66 6.99 -5.71
CA PRO A 372 -16.55 6.78 -6.62
C PRO A 372 -15.32 6.20 -5.89
N VAL A 373 -14.82 5.07 -6.39
CA VAL A 373 -13.50 4.57 -6.03
C VAL A 373 -12.47 5.58 -6.53
N LYS A 374 -11.69 6.16 -5.62
CA LYS A 374 -10.56 7.03 -5.93
C LYS A 374 -9.29 6.19 -6.00
N PHE A 375 -8.44 6.48 -6.99
CA PHE A 375 -7.17 5.78 -7.14
C PHE A 375 -6.03 6.70 -7.57
N SER A 376 -4.80 6.23 -7.38
CA SER A 376 -3.56 6.80 -7.90
C SER A 376 -3.06 6.01 -9.10
N LEU A 377 -2.24 6.61 -9.96
CA LEU A 377 -1.57 5.89 -11.06
C LEU A 377 -0.16 5.48 -10.66
N LEU A 378 0.24 4.26 -10.99
CA LEU A 378 1.64 3.87 -11.11
C LEU A 378 1.99 3.83 -12.60
N VAL A 379 3.01 4.57 -13.02
CA VAL A 379 3.52 4.55 -14.40
C VAL A 379 4.88 3.86 -14.41
N ASP A 380 4.98 2.69 -15.05
CA ASP A 380 6.23 1.93 -15.17
C ASP A 380 6.99 2.35 -16.44
N THR A 381 8.14 3.01 -16.28
CA THR A 381 9.01 3.44 -17.38
C THR A 381 10.25 2.55 -17.48
N TYR A 382 10.59 2.10 -18.69
CA TYR A 382 11.66 1.12 -18.93
C TYR A 382 12.70 1.54 -19.98
N LYS A 383 12.64 2.77 -20.52
CA LYS A 383 13.60 3.27 -21.53
C LYS A 383 14.14 4.69 -21.29
N THR A 384 13.78 5.35 -20.19
CA THR A 384 14.33 6.68 -19.92
C THR A 384 15.78 6.56 -19.45
N ALA A 385 16.72 6.97 -20.29
CA ALA A 385 18.14 7.07 -19.96
C ALA A 385 18.77 8.31 -20.60
N LEU A 386 19.85 8.82 -20.00
CA LEU A 386 20.72 9.76 -20.70
C LEU A 386 21.40 9.00 -21.86
N GLY A 387 21.50 9.64 -23.01
CA GLY A 387 22.17 9.12 -24.20
C GLY A 387 23.54 9.76 -24.35
N GLU A 388 24.53 8.96 -24.75
CA GLU A 388 25.81 9.48 -25.20
C GLU A 388 25.66 10.05 -26.61
N SER A 389 26.08 11.30 -26.82
CA SER A 389 26.11 11.99 -28.11
C SER A 389 27.43 12.75 -28.25
N MET A 390 27.69 13.30 -29.43
CA MET A 390 28.89 14.12 -29.71
C MET A 390 28.44 15.55 -29.99
N ASP A 391 29.08 16.53 -29.36
CA ASP A 391 28.85 17.93 -29.65
C ASP A 391 29.47 18.32 -31.02
N GLU A 392 29.21 19.55 -31.48
CA GLU A 392 29.76 20.08 -32.75
C GLU A 392 31.31 20.12 -32.76
N SER A 393 31.95 20.02 -31.59
CA SER A 393 33.40 20.00 -31.42
C SER A 393 33.98 18.58 -31.28
N GLY A 394 33.14 17.53 -31.38
CA GLY A 394 33.55 16.14 -31.25
C GLY A 394 33.79 15.66 -29.82
N ASN A 395 33.35 16.42 -28.81
CA ASN A 395 33.38 15.98 -27.41
C ASN A 395 32.16 15.11 -27.12
N ARG A 396 32.37 14.07 -26.29
CA ARG A 396 31.27 13.27 -25.74
C ARG A 396 30.45 14.15 -24.80
N ILE A 397 29.16 14.27 -25.09
CA ILE A 397 28.17 14.93 -24.25
C ILE A 397 27.03 13.96 -23.98
N PHE A 398 26.51 14.00 -22.76
CA PHE A 398 25.33 13.21 -22.40
C PHE A 398 24.12 14.13 -22.43
N ALA A 399 23.16 13.79 -23.28
CA ALA A 399 21.91 14.52 -23.42
C ALA A 399 20.74 13.58 -23.13
N PRO A 400 19.58 14.09 -22.71
CA PRO A 400 18.35 13.30 -22.74
C PRO A 400 18.20 12.71 -24.15
N ILE A 401 17.95 11.41 -24.27
CA ILE A 401 17.66 10.82 -25.58
C ILE A 401 16.34 11.44 -26.02
N GLN A 402 16.41 12.44 -26.91
CA GLN A 402 15.24 12.95 -27.60
C GLN A 402 14.76 11.82 -28.50
N ASN A 403 13.80 11.05 -28.03
CA ASN A 403 13.04 10.17 -28.89
C ASN A 403 12.24 11.07 -29.83
N GLU A 404 12.79 11.37 -31.01
CA GLU A 404 12.01 11.94 -32.10
C GLU A 404 10.86 10.96 -32.39
N GLY A 405 9.65 11.30 -31.93
CA GLY A 405 8.45 10.46 -31.98
C GLY A 405 7.95 9.87 -30.65
N ALA A 406 8.67 10.08 -29.54
CA ALA A 406 8.42 9.57 -28.17
C ALA A 406 7.25 8.59 -28.01
N GLU A 407 7.40 7.34 -28.44
CA GLU A 407 6.39 6.29 -28.28
C GLU A 407 6.21 5.85 -26.81
N LEU A 408 7.06 6.33 -25.89
CA LEU A 408 7.03 5.95 -24.47
C LEU A 408 7.09 7.14 -23.51
N ILE A 409 6.43 7.00 -22.36
CA ILE A 409 6.41 7.88 -21.21
C ILE A 409 7.70 7.71 -20.40
N GLY A 410 8.30 8.84 -20.11
CA GLY A 410 9.48 9.00 -19.29
C GLY A 410 9.45 10.32 -18.57
N VAL A 411 10.58 10.69 -18.00
CA VAL A 411 10.71 11.94 -17.23
C VAL A 411 10.50 13.18 -18.09
N ASP A 412 10.88 13.12 -19.37
CA ASP A 412 10.86 14.28 -20.26
C ASP A 412 9.46 14.65 -20.75
N ASN A 413 8.53 13.68 -20.75
CA ASN A 413 7.16 13.84 -21.24
C ASN A 413 6.08 13.43 -20.22
N ILE A 414 6.43 13.22 -18.94
CA ILE A 414 5.46 12.93 -17.86
C ILE A 414 4.39 14.02 -17.70
N ASP A 415 4.68 15.25 -18.13
CA ASP A 415 3.71 16.35 -18.17
C ASP A 415 2.48 16.04 -19.04
N LEU A 416 2.58 15.12 -20.00
CA LEU A 416 1.43 14.64 -20.78
C LEU A 416 0.44 13.87 -19.89
N VAL A 417 0.94 12.96 -19.05
CA VAL A 417 0.13 12.20 -18.09
C VAL A 417 -0.48 13.12 -17.03
N ILE A 418 0.31 14.09 -16.55
CA ILE A 418 -0.17 15.10 -15.60
C ILE A 418 -1.34 15.89 -16.19
N LYS A 419 -1.18 16.44 -17.40
CA LYS A 419 -2.25 17.19 -18.07
C LYS A 419 -3.49 16.34 -18.34
N PHE A 420 -3.31 15.08 -18.73
CA PHE A 420 -4.41 14.15 -18.93
C PHE A 420 -5.20 13.89 -17.65
N THR A 421 -4.53 13.55 -16.55
CA THR A 421 -5.18 13.31 -15.25
C THR A 421 -5.86 14.58 -14.72
N GLU A 422 -5.25 15.76 -14.90
CA GLU A 422 -5.86 17.05 -14.59
C GLU A 422 -7.10 17.33 -15.45
N ALA A 423 -7.08 17.01 -16.74
CA ALA A 423 -8.25 17.17 -17.61
C ALA A 423 -9.40 16.26 -17.17
N LEU A 424 -9.14 14.98 -16.87
CA LEU A 424 -10.15 14.07 -16.33
C LEU A 424 -10.75 14.61 -15.02
N THR A 425 -9.91 15.12 -14.12
CA THR A 425 -10.36 15.72 -12.85
C THR A 425 -11.18 16.99 -13.07
N ASN A 426 -10.73 17.89 -13.94
CA ASN A 426 -11.34 19.22 -14.15
C ASN A 426 -12.64 19.18 -14.93
N THR A 427 -12.82 18.21 -15.82
CA THR A 427 -14.09 18.03 -16.55
C THR A 427 -15.24 17.70 -15.61
N LYS A 428 -14.96 17.24 -14.37
CA LYS A 428 -15.94 16.67 -13.43
C LYS A 428 -16.79 15.56 -14.04
N LYS A 429 -16.38 15.04 -15.20
CA LYS A 429 -17.10 14.02 -15.96
C LYS A 429 -16.99 12.66 -15.26
N TYR A 430 -15.87 12.42 -14.59
CA TYR A 430 -15.60 11.19 -13.85
C TYR A 430 -15.12 11.55 -12.45
N VAL A 431 -15.88 11.17 -11.42
CA VAL A 431 -15.53 11.46 -10.02
C VAL A 431 -14.42 10.53 -9.51
N SER A 432 -14.22 9.40 -10.19
CA SER A 432 -13.14 8.43 -9.97
C SER A 432 -11.82 8.77 -10.69
N ALA A 433 -11.62 10.02 -11.12
CA ALA A 433 -10.38 10.39 -11.81
C ALA A 433 -9.12 10.21 -10.93
N PRO A 434 -7.94 9.89 -11.52
CA PRO A 434 -6.74 9.64 -10.74
C PRO A 434 -6.21 10.88 -10.01
N ASN A 435 -5.84 10.73 -8.74
CA ASN A 435 -5.46 11.86 -7.88
C ASN A 435 -3.95 12.18 -7.87
N ASN A 436 -3.11 11.14 -7.91
CA ASN A 436 -1.66 11.21 -7.80
C ASN A 436 -0.97 10.26 -8.78
N ILE A 437 0.33 10.49 -9.03
CA ILE A 437 1.16 9.65 -9.90
C ILE A 437 2.40 9.17 -9.12
N ILE A 438 2.63 7.87 -9.12
CA ILE A 438 3.88 7.24 -8.74
C ILE A 438 4.59 6.85 -10.03
N LEU A 439 5.85 7.25 -10.21
CA LEU A 439 6.66 6.80 -11.33
C LEU A 439 7.57 5.66 -10.87
N LYS A 440 7.46 4.48 -11.48
CA LYS A 440 8.40 3.38 -11.30
C LYS A 440 9.36 3.35 -12.49
N TRP A 441 10.65 3.34 -12.23
CA TRP A 441 11.68 3.18 -13.26
C TRP A 441 12.31 1.80 -13.17
N SER A 442 11.99 0.99 -14.16
CA SER A 442 12.62 -0.30 -14.39
C SER A 442 13.93 -0.09 -15.14
N ILE A 443 15.06 -0.33 -14.46
CA ILE A 443 16.39 -0.05 -15.03
C ILE A 443 16.59 -0.93 -16.28
N PRO A 444 16.90 -0.34 -17.46
CA PRO A 444 17.19 -1.11 -18.66
C PRO A 444 18.52 -1.86 -18.51
N ASP A 445 18.60 -3.09 -19.01
CA ASP A 445 19.84 -3.90 -18.99
C ASP A 445 21.04 -3.22 -19.68
N THR A 446 20.76 -2.27 -20.58
CA THR A 446 21.77 -1.48 -21.30
C THR A 446 22.36 -0.33 -20.49
N VAL A 447 21.80 -0.02 -19.32
CA VAL A 447 22.19 1.12 -18.48
C VAL A 447 22.92 0.63 -17.23
N GLY A 448 24.24 0.83 -17.19
CA GLY A 448 25.08 0.41 -16.06
C GLY A 448 26.16 1.43 -15.70
N GLY A 449 26.82 1.19 -14.56
CA GLY A 449 27.95 1.98 -14.08
C GLY A 449 27.67 3.48 -14.03
N ASN A 450 28.61 4.29 -14.56
CA ASN A 450 28.53 5.75 -14.50
C ASN A 450 27.31 6.34 -15.22
N LEU A 451 26.79 5.66 -16.26
CA LEU A 451 25.59 6.12 -16.97
C LEU A 451 24.35 5.99 -16.07
N LEU A 452 24.25 4.88 -15.34
CA LEU A 452 23.21 4.67 -14.34
C LEU A 452 23.32 5.72 -13.21
N SER A 453 24.53 5.93 -12.70
CA SER A 453 24.80 6.96 -11.66
C SER A 453 24.44 8.36 -12.11
N SER A 454 24.55 8.69 -13.39
CA SER A 454 24.21 10.03 -13.89
C SER A 454 22.73 10.17 -14.28
N THR A 455 22.11 9.09 -14.77
CA THR A 455 20.69 9.05 -15.15
C THR A 455 19.79 9.17 -13.92
N TYR A 456 20.15 8.53 -12.80
CA TYR A 456 19.32 8.56 -11.59
C TYR A 456 19.08 9.99 -11.04
N PRO A 457 20.10 10.84 -10.79
CA PRO A 457 19.87 12.22 -10.35
C PRO A 457 19.13 13.07 -11.38
N TYR A 458 19.42 12.87 -12.67
CA TYR A 458 18.70 13.55 -13.74
C TYR A 458 17.19 13.31 -13.63
N MET A 459 16.79 12.04 -13.49
CA MET A 459 15.40 11.65 -13.32
C MET A 459 14.81 12.17 -12.01
N TYR A 460 15.51 11.95 -10.90
CA TYR A 460 15.07 12.37 -9.57
C TYR A 460 14.77 13.87 -9.50
N TYR A 461 15.73 14.72 -9.92
CA TYR A 461 15.57 16.17 -9.87
C TYR A 461 14.52 16.70 -10.85
N SER A 462 14.42 16.11 -12.03
CA SER A 462 13.41 16.52 -13.02
C SER A 462 11.99 16.20 -12.54
N LEU A 463 11.80 15.12 -11.79
CA LEU A 463 10.51 14.68 -11.28
C LEU A 463 10.12 15.32 -9.94
N ILE A 464 11.06 15.54 -9.00
CA ILE A 464 10.73 16.14 -7.68
C ILE A 464 10.25 17.59 -7.81
N MET A 465 10.57 18.22 -8.94
CA MET A 465 10.08 19.55 -9.30
C MET A 465 8.63 19.52 -9.83
N LYS A 466 8.01 18.34 -10.00
CA LYS A 466 6.63 18.16 -10.49
C LYS A 466 5.67 17.94 -9.33
N ASN A 467 4.66 18.80 -9.20
CA ASN A 467 3.72 18.77 -8.07
C ASN A 467 2.78 17.55 -8.02
N LYS A 468 2.61 16.82 -9.14
CA LYS A 468 1.69 15.68 -9.27
C LYS A 468 2.36 14.31 -9.15
N VAL A 469 3.69 14.25 -9.12
CA VAL A 469 4.45 13.01 -8.93
C VAL A 469 4.73 12.87 -7.43
N SER A 470 4.09 11.90 -6.79
CA SER A 470 4.20 11.68 -5.34
C SER A 470 5.43 10.85 -4.95
N ALA A 471 5.89 9.97 -5.85
CA ALA A 471 7.10 9.18 -5.65
C ALA A 471 7.79 8.79 -6.97
N PHE A 472 9.12 8.67 -6.91
CA PHE A 472 10.00 8.11 -7.91
C PHE A 472 10.65 6.83 -7.37
N VAL A 473 10.17 5.70 -7.85
CA VAL A 473 10.53 4.36 -7.39
C VAL A 473 11.50 3.72 -8.37
N VAL A 474 12.69 3.32 -7.91
CA VAL A 474 13.64 2.57 -8.76
C VAL A 474 13.40 1.07 -8.56
N SER A 475 13.17 0.34 -9.66
CA SER A 475 13.06 -1.12 -9.65
C SER A 475 14.38 -1.78 -10.03
N PHE A 476 14.79 -2.74 -9.20
CA PHE A 476 15.95 -3.59 -9.43
C PHE A 476 15.57 -5.01 -9.87
N ASP A 477 14.31 -5.23 -10.25
CA ASP A 477 13.76 -6.57 -10.51
C ASP A 477 14.44 -7.27 -11.71
N ASN A 478 14.87 -6.48 -12.70
CA ASN A 478 15.58 -6.96 -13.89
C ASN A 478 17.07 -6.55 -13.91
N ALA A 479 17.50 -5.72 -12.96
CA ALA A 479 18.84 -5.15 -12.97
C ALA A 479 19.90 -6.17 -12.54
N GLN A 480 21.07 -6.14 -13.18
CA GLN A 480 22.25 -6.86 -12.68
C GLN A 480 22.61 -6.35 -11.28
N VAL A 481 23.10 -7.22 -10.39
CA VAL A 481 23.46 -6.89 -8.98
C VAL A 481 24.36 -5.64 -8.90
N GLN A 482 25.30 -5.49 -9.84
CA GLN A 482 26.24 -4.35 -9.94
C GLN A 482 25.55 -2.99 -10.17
N SER A 483 24.31 -2.99 -10.66
CA SER A 483 23.53 -1.76 -10.90
C SER A 483 23.19 -1.06 -9.60
N PHE A 484 22.98 -1.84 -8.53
CA PHE A 484 22.68 -1.28 -7.22
C PHE A 484 23.89 -0.55 -6.62
N ASP A 485 25.05 -1.21 -6.59
CA ASP A 485 26.29 -0.66 -6.03
C ASP A 485 26.70 0.66 -6.71
N ALA A 486 26.40 0.79 -8.00
CA ALA A 486 26.69 2.00 -8.78
C ALA A 486 25.92 3.24 -8.31
N ILE A 487 24.74 3.07 -7.70
CA ILE A 487 23.88 4.19 -7.28
C ILE A 487 23.53 4.21 -5.81
N GLU A 488 23.85 3.17 -5.03
CA GLU A 488 23.50 3.08 -3.61
C GLU A 488 23.88 4.35 -2.84
N LYS A 489 25.15 4.76 -2.89
CA LYS A 489 25.65 5.94 -2.17
C LYS A 489 24.90 7.22 -2.59
N LEU A 490 24.57 7.32 -3.88
CA LEU A 490 23.86 8.45 -4.44
C LEU A 490 22.41 8.47 -3.99
N MET A 491 21.69 7.34 -4.10
CA MET A 491 20.33 7.19 -3.58
C MET A 491 20.28 7.47 -2.08
N ARG A 492 21.26 7.02 -1.32
CA ARG A 492 21.37 7.23 0.13
C ARG A 492 21.40 8.71 0.51
N ASN A 493 21.96 9.56 -0.35
CA ASN A 493 22.21 10.98 -0.07
C ASN A 493 21.39 11.96 -0.93
N ILE A 494 20.72 11.52 -2.00
CA ILE A 494 20.11 12.42 -3.01
C ILE A 494 19.09 13.41 -2.42
N ASP A 495 18.38 13.00 -1.37
CA ASP A 495 17.34 13.75 -0.67
C ASP A 495 17.83 14.38 0.64
N THR A 496 19.14 14.42 0.86
CA THR A 496 19.80 15.05 2.01
C THR A 496 20.56 16.32 1.60
N SER A 497 21.12 17.04 2.57
CA SER A 497 21.99 18.20 2.30
C SER A 497 23.24 17.85 1.49
N GLU A 498 23.63 16.58 1.41
CA GLU A 498 24.80 16.13 0.65
C GLU A 498 24.46 15.77 -0.81
N GLY A 499 23.19 15.58 -1.15
CA GLY A 499 22.75 15.05 -2.44
C GLY A 499 23.24 15.86 -3.65
N LEU A 500 23.15 17.19 -3.55
CA LEU A 500 23.68 18.08 -4.60
C LEU A 500 25.19 17.99 -4.72
N THR A 501 25.92 17.91 -3.62
CA THR A 501 27.37 17.77 -3.62
C THR A 501 27.81 16.45 -4.24
N GLU A 502 27.15 15.33 -3.90
CA GLU A 502 27.45 14.02 -4.48
C GLU A 502 27.10 13.97 -5.96
N SER A 503 25.90 14.42 -6.36
CA SER A 503 25.47 14.43 -7.76
C SER A 503 26.29 15.39 -8.64
N ARG A 504 26.79 16.51 -8.10
CA ARG A 504 27.65 17.45 -8.84
C ARG A 504 28.99 16.83 -9.29
N LYS A 505 29.48 15.79 -8.60
CA LYS A 505 30.69 15.06 -9.00
C LYS A 505 30.53 14.34 -10.34
N LEU A 506 29.29 14.11 -10.77
CA LEU A 506 28.96 13.43 -12.02
C LEU A 506 28.86 14.39 -13.22
N LEU A 507 28.66 15.70 -12.97
CA LEU A 507 28.50 16.71 -14.03
C LEU A 507 29.67 16.77 -15.03
N PRO A 508 30.96 16.66 -14.61
CA PRO A 508 32.06 16.61 -15.56
C PRO A 508 31.98 15.44 -16.53
N MET A 509 31.40 14.31 -16.11
CA MET A 509 31.19 13.14 -16.96
C MET A 509 30.14 13.40 -18.03
N LEU A 510 29.18 14.27 -17.73
CA LEU A 510 28.12 14.72 -18.62
C LEU A 510 28.55 15.87 -19.55
N GLY A 511 29.76 16.41 -19.36
CA GLY A 511 30.24 17.59 -20.12
C GLY A 511 29.58 18.90 -19.71
N ILE A 512 28.86 18.94 -18.58
CA ILE A 512 28.14 20.11 -18.09
C ILE A 512 28.70 20.59 -16.75
N LYS A 513 28.38 21.83 -16.38
CA LYS A 513 28.84 22.45 -15.12
C LYS A 513 27.76 22.56 -14.06
N SER A 514 26.50 22.34 -14.45
CA SER A 514 25.34 22.47 -13.57
C SER A 514 24.15 21.74 -14.19
N TRP A 515 23.26 21.25 -13.33
CA TRP A 515 22.04 20.53 -13.71
C TRP A 515 21.05 21.42 -14.47
N ASP A 516 21.11 22.76 -14.32
CA ASP A 516 20.30 23.73 -15.09
C ASP A 516 20.49 23.63 -16.62
N LYS A 517 21.59 23.01 -17.09
CA LYS A 517 21.85 22.79 -18.52
C LYS A 517 20.97 21.73 -19.14
N ILE A 518 20.47 20.78 -18.36
CA ILE A 518 19.66 19.65 -18.84
C ILE A 518 18.31 19.54 -18.13
N ILE A 519 18.15 20.16 -16.95
CA ILE A 519 16.91 20.18 -16.17
C ILE A 519 16.32 21.59 -16.19
N LYS A 520 15.19 21.74 -16.90
CA LYS A 520 14.51 23.02 -17.03
C LYS A 520 14.00 23.53 -15.67
N GLY A 521 14.32 24.78 -15.34
CA GLY A 521 13.88 25.43 -14.10
C GLY A 521 14.70 25.08 -12.86
N PHE A 522 15.74 24.24 -12.98
CA PHE A 522 16.52 23.78 -11.84
C PHE A 522 17.25 24.93 -11.12
N GLY A 523 17.81 25.88 -11.87
CA GLY A 523 18.51 27.05 -11.30
C GLY A 523 17.61 28.02 -10.52
N GLU A 524 16.29 27.96 -10.73
CA GLU A 524 15.29 28.75 -10.00
C GLU A 524 14.77 28.00 -8.77
N TYR A 525 15.09 26.71 -8.64
CA TYR A 525 14.65 25.87 -7.55
C TYR A 525 15.56 26.04 -6.34
N ASN A 526 14.97 26.37 -5.18
CA ASN A 526 15.73 26.49 -3.94
C ASN A 526 16.32 25.13 -3.54
N GLU A 527 17.64 25.03 -3.36
CA GLU A 527 18.32 23.79 -2.98
C GLU A 527 17.77 23.20 -1.66
N ASN A 528 17.33 24.05 -0.73
CA ASN A 528 16.69 23.61 0.51
C ASN A 528 15.35 22.88 0.27
N ASN A 529 14.73 23.08 -0.89
CA ASN A 529 13.50 22.39 -1.27
C ASN A 529 13.76 20.96 -1.79
N LEU A 530 15.01 20.58 -2.08
CA LEU A 530 15.38 19.21 -2.47
C LEU A 530 15.70 18.33 -1.25
N VAL A 531 16.05 18.95 -0.12
CA VAL A 531 16.33 18.24 1.13
C VAL A 531 15.01 17.81 1.77
N ALA A 532 14.75 16.50 1.72
CA ALA A 532 13.58 15.89 2.34
C ALA A 532 13.94 15.12 3.62
N LYS A 533 15.21 14.68 3.76
CA LYS A 533 15.71 13.93 4.91
C LYS A 533 16.95 14.54 5.52
N LYS A 534 17.03 14.53 6.85
CA LYS A 534 18.23 14.94 7.61
C LYS A 534 19.00 13.71 8.07
N ARG A 535 20.24 13.57 7.65
CA ARG A 535 21.10 12.45 8.06
C ARG A 535 22.27 12.98 8.85
N TYR A 536 22.45 12.46 10.05
CA TYR A 536 23.51 12.85 10.96
C TYR A 536 24.49 11.68 11.12
N SER A 537 25.75 11.89 10.76
CA SER A 537 26.80 10.91 11.01
C SER A 537 27.43 11.16 12.39
N SER A 538 27.54 10.11 13.20
CA SER A 538 28.24 10.13 14.49
C SER A 538 29.66 9.55 14.42
N GLU A 539 30.25 9.42 13.22
CA GLU A 539 31.60 8.83 13.05
C GLU A 539 32.69 9.61 13.82
N ASN A 540 32.57 10.94 13.85
CA ASN A 540 33.51 11.82 14.55
C ASN A 540 33.11 12.09 16.02
N PHE A 541 32.06 11.45 16.51
CA PHE A 541 31.59 11.68 17.88
C PHE A 541 32.48 10.94 18.89
N ASN A 542 33.21 11.71 19.70
CA ASN A 542 34.02 11.20 20.80
C ASN A 542 33.35 11.47 22.16
N PRO A 543 32.82 10.44 22.85
CA PRO A 543 32.17 10.61 24.14
C PRO A 543 33.15 11.00 25.25
N ASN A 544 34.44 10.67 25.12
CA ASN A 544 35.45 10.89 26.16
C ASN A 544 35.77 12.38 26.39
N GLU A 545 35.35 13.26 25.49
CA GLU A 545 35.48 14.71 25.63
C GLU A 545 34.33 15.35 26.41
N LYS A 546 33.27 14.58 26.71
CA LYS A 546 32.09 15.06 27.43
C LYS A 546 32.03 14.47 28.84
N ALA A 547 31.93 15.32 29.85
CA ALA A 547 31.55 14.90 31.19
C ALA A 547 30.02 14.74 31.27
N PHE A 548 29.56 13.59 31.74
CA PHE A 548 28.13 13.31 31.93
C PHE A 548 27.76 13.40 33.42
N THR A 549 26.66 14.07 33.70
CA THR A 549 26.10 14.29 35.05
C THR A 549 25.11 13.19 35.42
N GLY A 550 24.39 12.65 34.44
CA GLY A 550 23.40 11.60 34.64
C GLY A 550 23.19 10.74 33.40
N SER A 551 22.55 9.60 33.63
CA SER A 551 22.18 8.64 32.59
C SER A 551 20.78 8.05 32.83
N PHE A 552 20.14 7.61 31.76
CA PHE A 552 18.84 6.96 31.75
C PHE A 552 18.88 5.73 30.84
N SER A 553 18.33 4.60 31.28
CA SER A 553 18.25 3.38 30.47
C SER A 553 16.93 3.36 29.72
N TYR A 554 17.01 3.47 28.39
CA TYR A 554 15.83 3.39 27.52
C TYR A 554 15.40 1.94 27.29
N ILE A 555 16.38 1.03 27.21
CA ILE A 555 16.19 -0.41 27.01
C ILE A 555 17.15 -1.16 27.92
N SER A 556 16.64 -2.14 28.67
CA SER A 556 17.41 -3.01 29.57
C SER A 556 16.80 -4.40 29.71
N PHE A 557 17.55 -5.43 29.29
CA PHE A 557 17.10 -6.82 29.37
C PHE A 557 17.24 -7.47 30.75
N VAL A 558 17.61 -6.69 31.78
CA VAL A 558 17.67 -7.16 33.16
C VAL A 558 16.27 -7.51 33.68
N HIS A 559 15.27 -6.71 33.31
CA HIS A 559 13.87 -6.87 33.73
C HIS A 559 12.86 -6.86 32.57
N GLU A 560 13.24 -6.33 31.40
CA GLU A 560 12.33 -6.23 30.25
C GLU A 560 12.19 -7.54 29.47
N SER A 561 11.02 -7.71 28.85
CA SER A 561 10.81 -8.71 27.83
C SER A 561 11.41 -8.23 26.50
N ILE A 562 11.72 -9.15 25.60
CA ILE A 562 12.12 -8.86 24.20
C ILE A 562 10.99 -8.23 23.36
N LYS A 563 9.95 -7.71 24.02
CA LYS A 563 8.77 -7.12 23.42
C LYS A 563 9.21 -5.86 22.66
N ASN A 564 8.66 -5.67 21.47
CA ASN A 564 8.99 -4.59 20.52
C ASN A 564 10.33 -4.75 19.79
N PHE A 565 11.05 -5.85 20.00
CA PHE A 565 12.18 -6.22 19.14
C PHE A 565 11.74 -7.22 18.07
N TYR A 566 12.28 -7.04 16.87
CA TYR A 566 11.90 -7.81 15.69
C TYR A 566 13.11 -8.18 14.86
N ASP A 567 13.03 -9.38 14.30
CA ASP A 567 14.00 -9.90 13.36
C ASP A 567 13.83 -9.26 11.98
N GLY A 568 14.95 -8.87 11.38
CA GLY A 568 15.05 -8.55 9.96
C GLY A 568 15.58 -9.73 9.14
N SER A 569 15.90 -9.46 7.87
CA SER A 569 16.45 -10.44 6.93
C SER A 569 17.71 -11.12 7.49
N PHE A 570 17.88 -12.39 7.13
CA PHE A 570 19.02 -13.25 7.52
C PHE A 570 19.15 -13.55 9.03
N SER A 571 18.16 -13.15 9.83
CA SER A 571 18.03 -13.62 11.21
C SER A 571 17.48 -15.05 11.26
N LYS A 572 17.99 -15.85 12.21
CA LYS A 572 17.47 -17.17 12.59
C LYS A 572 16.68 -17.13 13.91
N GLY A 573 16.26 -15.94 14.32
CA GLY A 573 15.43 -15.72 15.48
C GLY A 573 16.11 -14.95 16.62
N ILE A 574 15.33 -14.11 17.29
CA ILE A 574 15.68 -13.47 18.55
C ILE A 574 15.23 -14.26 19.79
N LYS A 575 16.00 -14.15 20.87
CA LYS A 575 15.62 -14.65 22.19
C LYS A 575 16.33 -13.88 23.31
N SER A 576 15.79 -13.95 24.52
CA SER A 576 16.55 -13.58 25.71
C SER A 576 17.62 -14.66 25.99
N ALA A 577 18.84 -14.23 26.29
CA ALA A 577 19.96 -15.10 26.64
C ALA A 577 20.88 -14.43 27.67
N TYR A 578 21.98 -15.09 28.00
CA TYR A 578 23.08 -14.50 28.76
C TYR A 578 24.25 -14.18 27.82
N GLY A 579 24.80 -12.98 27.95
CA GLY A 579 25.90 -12.48 27.15
C GLY A 579 27.27 -12.95 27.65
N ILE A 580 28.31 -12.42 27.02
CA ILE A 580 29.72 -12.76 27.24
C ILE A 580 30.16 -12.52 28.70
N ASP A 581 29.61 -11.51 29.36
CA ASP A 581 29.90 -11.15 30.76
C ASP A 581 28.89 -11.72 31.77
N GLY A 582 27.97 -12.58 31.32
CA GLY A 582 26.92 -13.18 32.16
C GLY A 582 25.71 -12.28 32.44
N ARG A 583 25.64 -11.06 31.89
CA ARG A 583 24.41 -10.24 31.95
C ARG A 583 23.34 -10.78 31.00
N ARG A 584 22.07 -10.48 31.29
CA ARG A 584 20.97 -10.76 30.35
C ARG A 584 21.10 -9.87 29.12
N VAL A 585 20.85 -10.47 27.95
CA VAL A 585 20.95 -9.82 26.64
C VAL A 585 19.79 -10.25 25.76
N LEU A 586 19.51 -9.41 24.77
CA LEU A 586 18.82 -9.83 23.56
C LEU A 586 19.84 -10.48 22.63
N ASN A 587 19.61 -11.75 22.28
CA ASN A 587 20.44 -12.51 21.38
C ASN A 587 19.67 -12.72 20.07
N GLN A 588 20.19 -12.14 18.99
CA GLN A 588 19.82 -12.47 17.64
C GLN A 588 20.80 -13.48 17.06
N ARG A 589 20.30 -14.63 16.63
CA ARG A 589 21.10 -15.59 15.85
C ARG A 589 21.10 -15.17 14.39
N VAL A 590 22.28 -15.15 13.80
CA VAL A 590 22.50 -14.57 12.48
C VAL A 590 23.07 -15.64 11.56
N ALA A 591 22.43 -15.86 10.40
CA ALA A 591 23.01 -16.68 9.35
C ALA A 591 24.18 -15.92 8.72
N GLN A 592 25.31 -16.61 8.47
CA GLN A 592 26.39 -16.00 7.72
C GLN A 592 25.92 -15.72 6.29
N THR A 593 25.95 -14.44 5.93
CA THR A 593 25.65 -13.92 4.60
C THR A 593 26.96 -13.67 3.83
N ASP A 594 26.83 -13.34 2.54
CA ASP A 594 27.94 -12.72 1.80
C ASP A 594 28.44 -11.47 2.56
N ARG A 595 29.74 -11.20 2.49
CA ARG A 595 30.46 -10.18 3.31
C ARG A 595 29.92 -8.74 3.17
N ASP A 596 29.00 -8.50 2.25
CA ASP A 596 28.41 -7.19 1.98
C ASP A 596 27.00 -7.00 2.56
N LEU A 597 26.36 -8.07 3.04
CA LEU A 597 24.98 -8.02 3.51
C LEU A 597 24.91 -7.93 5.03
N HIS A 598 24.28 -6.84 5.50
CA HIS A 598 23.93 -6.68 6.90
C HIS A 598 22.68 -7.48 7.25
N THR A 599 22.64 -7.98 8.48
CA THR A 599 21.42 -8.50 9.10
C THR A 599 20.86 -7.42 10.00
N ASP A 600 19.54 -7.37 10.19
CA ASP A 600 18.92 -6.30 10.96
C ASP A 600 18.21 -6.82 12.20
N LEU A 601 18.37 -6.07 13.29
CA LEU A 601 17.58 -6.17 14.51
C LEU A 601 16.88 -4.83 14.72
N PHE A 602 15.55 -4.86 14.76
CA PHE A 602 14.74 -3.66 14.86
C PHE A 602 14.07 -3.56 16.22
N CYS A 603 14.03 -2.34 16.75
CA CYS A 603 13.17 -1.96 17.86
C CYS A 603 12.28 -0.81 17.40
N LEU A 604 10.97 -1.00 17.47
CA LEU A 604 10.00 0.07 17.31
C LEU A 604 9.63 0.58 18.69
N PHE A 605 9.70 1.89 18.90
CA PHE A 605 9.30 2.43 20.18
C PHE A 605 7.78 2.42 20.31
N GLU A 606 7.27 2.04 21.48
CA GLU A 606 5.83 2.10 21.75
C GLU A 606 5.29 3.53 21.59
N TYR A 607 6.13 4.52 21.87
CA TYR A 607 5.88 5.95 21.68
C TYR A 607 7.13 6.63 21.14
N GLU A 608 6.97 7.72 20.39
CA GLU A 608 8.09 8.50 19.88
C GLU A 608 9.03 8.97 21.01
N GLU A 609 10.32 8.67 20.91
CA GLU A 609 11.32 8.99 21.93
C GLU A 609 11.96 10.37 21.71
N ASN A 610 12.05 11.13 22.78
CA ASN A 610 12.61 12.48 22.77
C ASN A 610 13.98 12.50 23.46
N TYR A 611 15.03 12.73 22.67
CA TYR A 611 16.41 12.78 23.16
C TYR A 611 16.89 14.16 23.60
N ALA A 612 15.99 15.15 23.73
CA ALA A 612 16.37 16.50 24.17
C ALA A 612 17.09 16.52 25.54
N TYR A 613 16.73 15.61 26.45
CA TYR A 613 17.33 15.53 27.79
C TYR A 613 18.58 14.66 27.83
N THR A 614 18.72 13.73 26.88
CA THR A 614 19.85 12.80 26.74
C THR A 614 20.43 12.88 25.32
N PRO A 615 21.15 13.97 24.97
CA PRO A 615 21.63 14.20 23.61
C PRO A 615 22.78 13.28 23.20
N VAL A 616 23.19 12.36 24.06
CA VAL A 616 24.19 11.32 23.76
C VAL A 616 23.59 9.97 24.10
N LEU A 617 23.69 9.01 23.19
CA LEU A 617 23.22 7.65 23.39
C LEU A 617 24.39 6.67 23.33
N LYS A 618 24.31 5.61 24.13
CA LYS A 618 25.22 4.47 24.11
C LYS A 618 24.44 3.20 23.92
N ILE A 619 24.92 2.34 23.03
CA ILE A 619 24.42 0.99 22.83
C ILE A 619 25.56 0.02 23.15
N ASN A 620 25.33 -0.86 24.11
CA ASN A 620 26.28 -1.91 24.45
C ASN A 620 25.98 -3.15 23.61
N VAL A 621 26.94 -3.57 22.78
CA VAL A 621 26.81 -4.71 21.87
C VAL A 621 27.96 -5.70 22.05
N GLY A 622 27.73 -6.96 21.73
CA GLY A 622 28.75 -7.98 21.64
C GLY A 622 28.46 -8.95 20.50
N ILE A 623 29.50 -9.60 19.99
CA ILE A 623 29.36 -10.71 19.04
C ILE A 623 29.88 -11.97 19.70
N SER A 624 29.06 -13.02 19.67
CA SER A 624 29.49 -14.39 20.00
C SER A 624 29.58 -15.18 18.71
N ASP A 625 30.80 -15.55 18.34
CA ASP A 625 31.09 -16.46 17.24
C ASP A 625 31.55 -17.81 17.81
N SER A 626 31.60 -18.88 16.99
CA SER A 626 32.08 -20.19 17.42
C SER A 626 33.42 -20.11 18.16
N ALA A 627 33.62 -20.98 19.16
CA ALA A 627 34.75 -20.90 20.09
C ALA A 627 36.14 -20.99 19.43
N GLU A 628 36.22 -21.42 18.17
CA GLU A 628 37.47 -21.57 17.41
C GLU A 628 37.97 -20.25 16.78
N ILE A 629 37.17 -19.17 16.79
CA ILE A 629 37.48 -17.89 16.13
C ILE A 629 37.31 -16.70 17.09
N ILE A 630 37.90 -16.80 18.28
CA ILE A 630 37.96 -15.67 19.21
C ILE A 630 38.79 -14.54 18.56
N GLY A 631 38.16 -13.40 18.36
CA GLY A 631 38.79 -12.22 17.80
C GLY A 631 38.53 -11.94 16.33
N ALA A 632 37.60 -12.66 15.71
CA ALA A 632 37.02 -12.25 14.44
C ALA A 632 36.43 -10.84 14.51
N LEU A 633 36.51 -10.12 13.39
CA LEU A 633 36.02 -8.76 13.23
C LEU A 633 34.67 -8.78 12.53
N TYR A 634 33.78 -7.96 13.06
CA TYR A 634 32.43 -7.73 12.56
C TYR A 634 32.21 -6.22 12.47
N GLU A 635 31.39 -5.82 11.50
CA GLU A 635 30.87 -4.46 11.44
C GLU A 635 29.52 -4.45 12.14
N VAL A 636 29.35 -3.54 13.10
CA VAL A 636 28.04 -3.24 13.69
C VAL A 636 27.67 -1.81 13.34
N LYS A 637 26.44 -1.64 12.84
CA LYS A 637 25.87 -0.36 12.50
C LYS A 637 24.64 -0.10 13.37
N ALA A 638 24.59 1.07 13.99
CA ALA A 638 23.41 1.53 14.72
C ALA A 638 22.78 2.71 13.98
N VAL A 639 21.46 2.65 13.80
CA VAL A 639 20.66 3.72 13.19
C VAL A 639 19.48 4.02 14.10
N ILE A 640 19.25 5.30 14.38
CA ILE A 640 18.12 5.77 15.18
C ILE A 640 17.47 6.90 14.42
N GLY A 641 16.15 6.87 14.29
CA GLY A 641 15.50 7.89 13.48
C GLY A 641 14.00 7.83 13.44
N ASN A 642 13.49 8.57 12.45
CA ASN A 642 12.11 8.58 11.99
C ASN A 642 12.13 8.71 10.45
N GLY A 643 10.96 8.79 9.81
CA GLY A 643 10.89 8.92 8.34
C GLY A 643 11.57 10.16 7.72
N SER A 644 11.87 11.18 8.51
CA SER A 644 12.44 12.47 8.07
C SER A 644 13.87 12.73 8.53
N ALA A 645 14.35 12.02 9.54
CA ALA A 645 15.67 12.22 10.11
C ALA A 645 16.25 10.92 10.65
N SER A 646 17.56 10.73 10.53
CA SER A 646 18.28 9.62 11.14
C SER A 646 19.67 10.00 11.63
N VAL A 647 20.10 9.40 12.73
CA VAL A 647 21.49 9.39 13.20
C VAL A 647 22.04 7.99 13.00
N GLU A 648 23.25 7.89 12.46
CA GLU A 648 23.92 6.61 12.29
C GLU A 648 25.37 6.61 12.77
N ARG A 649 25.82 5.42 13.17
CA ARG A 649 27.21 5.11 13.47
C ARG A 649 27.56 3.70 13.05
N THR A 650 28.72 3.53 12.44
CA THR A 650 29.31 2.23 12.17
C THR A 650 30.54 2.02 13.07
N CYS A 651 30.73 0.80 13.56
CA CYS A 651 31.90 0.45 14.36
C CYS A 651 32.36 -0.98 14.05
N ILE A 652 33.68 -1.19 14.14
CA ILE A 652 34.26 -2.52 14.07
C ILE A 652 34.30 -3.12 15.46
N VAL A 653 33.64 -4.25 15.64
CA VAL A 653 33.57 -4.99 16.89
C VAL A 653 34.31 -6.32 16.77
N LYS A 654 34.85 -6.78 17.89
CA LYS A 654 35.62 -8.01 17.99
C LYS A 654 34.81 -9.08 18.73
N SER A 655 34.76 -10.30 18.18
CA SER A 655 34.06 -11.41 18.83
C SER A 655 34.62 -11.70 20.23
N GLY A 656 33.76 -12.06 21.17
CA GLY A 656 34.13 -12.36 22.55
C GLY A 656 34.42 -11.12 23.43
N THR A 657 34.12 -9.91 22.95
CA THR A 657 34.25 -8.67 23.72
C THR A 657 33.00 -7.80 23.60
N ILE A 658 32.74 -6.99 24.62
CA ILE A 658 31.66 -6.00 24.64
C ILE A 658 32.20 -4.69 24.10
N HIS A 659 31.45 -4.07 23.21
CA HIS A 659 31.78 -2.80 22.56
C HIS A 659 30.68 -1.77 22.83
N GLU A 660 31.08 -0.51 22.87
CA GLU A 660 30.17 0.62 23.08
C GLU A 660 29.99 1.38 21.77
N VAL A 661 28.76 1.51 21.30
CA VAL A 661 28.40 2.34 20.14
C VAL A 661 27.78 3.63 20.62
N TRP A 662 28.42 4.75 20.34
CA TRP A 662 28.02 6.06 20.87
C TRP A 662 27.42 6.95 19.78
N LEU A 663 26.19 7.46 19.96
CA LEU A 663 25.51 8.31 18.97
C LEU A 663 25.29 9.72 19.52
N ASP A 664 25.50 10.73 18.67
CA ASP A 664 25.13 12.12 18.96
C ASP A 664 23.66 12.35 18.55
N MET A 665 22.79 12.43 19.55
CA MET A 665 21.36 12.62 19.38
C MET A 665 20.93 14.09 19.49
N SER A 666 21.86 15.05 19.46
CA SER A 666 21.54 16.48 19.57
C SER A 666 20.59 17.00 18.48
N GLY A 667 20.53 16.34 17.32
CA GLY A 667 19.56 16.61 16.26
C GLY A 667 18.13 16.15 16.56
N PHE A 668 17.93 15.33 17.60
CA PHE A 668 16.64 14.80 18.04
C PHE A 668 16.20 15.51 19.32
N ASN A 669 15.05 16.18 19.26
CA ASN A 669 14.53 17.03 20.32
C ASN A 669 12.98 16.99 20.34
N LYS A 670 12.34 17.88 21.11
CA LYS A 670 10.86 17.95 21.21
C LYS A 670 10.14 18.06 19.86
N SER A 671 10.78 18.65 18.85
CA SER A 671 10.23 18.83 17.49
C SER A 671 10.65 17.74 16.50
N ASN A 672 11.59 16.88 16.86
CA ASN A 672 12.11 15.81 16.02
C ASN A 672 12.44 14.60 16.88
N LYS A 673 11.46 13.72 17.06
CA LYS A 673 11.54 12.54 17.94
C LYS A 673 11.89 11.29 17.15
N ALA A 674 12.47 10.29 17.80
CA ALA A 674 12.79 9.03 17.16
C ALA A 674 11.63 8.04 17.29
N GLU A 675 11.40 7.25 16.26
CA GLU A 675 10.36 6.20 16.20
C GLU A 675 10.97 4.80 16.30
N TYR A 676 12.25 4.65 15.95
CA TYR A 676 12.89 3.34 15.89
C TYR A 676 14.39 3.36 16.24
N ILE A 677 14.90 2.18 16.58
CA ILE A 677 16.32 1.81 16.57
C ILE A 677 16.50 0.60 15.65
N ARG A 678 17.49 0.66 14.77
CA ARG A 678 17.99 -0.48 14.00
C ARG A 678 19.44 -0.75 14.39
N ILE A 679 19.74 -2.00 14.72
CA ILE A 679 21.10 -2.48 14.94
C ILE A 679 21.36 -3.54 13.90
N SER A 680 22.34 -3.29 13.05
CA SER A 680 22.69 -4.17 11.95
C SER A 680 24.10 -4.72 12.12
N THR A 681 24.35 -5.93 11.63
CA THR A 681 25.68 -6.56 11.74
C THR A 681 26.06 -7.33 10.48
N ARG A 682 27.35 -7.38 10.17
CA ARG A 682 27.92 -8.25 9.13
C ARG A 682 29.30 -8.76 9.52
N SER A 683 29.66 -9.91 8.96
CA SER A 683 30.99 -10.51 9.16
C SER A 683 32.04 -9.87 8.25
N ILE A 684 33.18 -9.47 8.81
CA ILE A 684 34.36 -9.04 8.04
C ILE A 684 35.35 -10.20 7.91
N THR A 685 35.73 -10.79 9.05
CA THR A 685 36.69 -11.91 9.09
C THR A 685 36.14 -13.18 9.73
N GLY A 686 34.92 -13.15 10.29
CA GLY A 686 34.26 -14.33 10.84
C GLY A 686 33.90 -15.33 9.73
N THR A 687 34.21 -16.60 9.94
CA THR A 687 33.98 -17.67 8.94
C THR A 687 32.96 -18.71 9.40
N SER A 688 32.38 -18.57 10.59
CA SER A 688 31.33 -19.47 11.05
C SER A 688 30.06 -19.25 10.26
N SER A 689 29.39 -20.35 9.90
CA SER A 689 28.11 -20.34 9.19
C SER A 689 26.99 -19.62 9.94
N GLU A 690 27.14 -19.41 11.25
CA GLU A 690 26.26 -18.63 12.10
C GLU A 690 27.05 -17.91 13.20
N TYR A 691 26.57 -16.74 13.60
CA TYR A 691 27.07 -16.00 14.77
C TYR A 691 25.90 -15.38 15.53
N SER A 692 26.14 -14.85 16.74
CA SER A 692 25.12 -14.19 17.55
C SER A 692 25.45 -12.73 17.78
N LEU A 693 24.52 -11.84 17.44
CA LEU A 693 24.51 -10.45 17.87
C LEU A 693 23.86 -10.36 19.24
N LEU A 694 24.58 -9.80 20.21
CA LEU A 694 24.15 -9.63 21.58
C LEU A 694 23.97 -8.14 21.86
N VAL A 695 22.75 -7.72 22.21
CA VAL A 695 22.46 -6.35 22.64
C VAL A 695 22.19 -6.37 24.14
N TYR A 696 22.93 -5.56 24.88
CA TYR A 696 22.90 -5.54 26.34
C TYR A 696 21.93 -4.49 26.88
N ASP A 697 22.05 -3.26 26.40
CA ASP A 697 21.25 -2.13 26.84
C ASP A 697 21.40 -0.95 25.86
N VAL A 698 20.47 -0.02 25.96
CA VAL A 698 20.52 1.30 25.32
C VAL A 698 20.35 2.36 26.40
N CYS A 699 21.38 3.20 26.59
CA CYS A 699 21.43 4.21 27.64
C CYS A 699 21.66 5.61 27.06
N GLY A 700 20.85 6.58 27.47
CA GLY A 700 21.07 7.99 27.18
C GLY A 700 21.83 8.68 28.30
N TYR A 701 22.61 9.70 27.93
CA TYR A 701 23.47 10.46 28.82
C TYR A 701 23.19 11.95 28.70
N SER A 702 23.23 12.63 29.84
CA SER A 702 23.05 14.07 29.96
C SER A 702 24.26 14.72 30.63
N ALA A 703 24.68 15.86 30.10
CA ALA A 703 25.68 16.71 30.76
C ALA A 703 25.05 17.63 31.82
N VAL A 704 23.73 17.81 31.80
CA VAL A 704 23.03 18.83 32.61
C VAL A 704 22.20 18.19 33.73
N ASN A 705 21.45 17.14 33.41
CA ASN A 705 20.53 16.52 34.36
C ASN A 705 21.16 15.32 35.05
N SER A 706 20.87 15.14 36.33
CA SER A 706 21.19 13.93 37.09
C SER A 706 20.31 12.74 36.66
N SER A 707 20.70 11.51 37.01
CA SER A 707 19.91 10.32 36.67
C SER A 707 18.50 10.32 37.27
N GLU A 708 18.33 10.86 38.49
CA GLU A 708 17.02 10.96 39.15
C GLU A 708 16.09 11.96 38.43
N GLU A 709 16.63 13.11 38.02
CA GLU A 709 15.90 14.11 37.23
C GLU A 709 15.52 13.55 35.85
N LEU A 710 16.43 12.86 35.17
CA LEU A 710 16.17 12.24 33.88
C LEU A 710 15.04 11.21 33.97
N GLN A 711 15.04 10.36 35.00
CA GLN A 711 13.98 9.38 35.22
C GLN A 711 12.62 10.06 35.32
N THR A 712 12.54 11.17 36.06
CA THR A 712 11.31 11.95 36.24
C THR A 712 10.87 12.58 34.93
N LEU A 713 11.74 13.35 34.26
CA LEU A 713 11.43 14.08 33.03
C LEU A 713 10.98 13.17 31.88
N ILE A 714 11.66 12.03 31.69
CA ILE A 714 11.36 11.11 30.60
C ILE A 714 10.07 10.33 30.90
N SER A 715 9.84 9.96 32.16
CA SER A 715 8.63 9.23 32.56
C SER A 715 7.38 10.12 32.47
N GLU A 716 7.49 11.40 32.85
CA GLU A 716 6.43 12.40 32.66
C GLU A 716 6.12 12.64 31.18
N GLU A 717 7.14 12.75 30.33
CA GLU A 717 6.94 12.94 28.89
C GLU A 717 6.30 11.71 28.24
N ARG A 718 6.73 10.49 28.60
CA ARG A 718 6.09 9.24 28.14
C ARG A 718 4.63 9.15 28.61
N ALA A 719 4.34 9.52 29.85
CA ALA A 719 2.96 9.56 30.37
C ALA A 719 2.09 10.57 29.61
N ARG A 720 2.63 11.77 29.35
CA ARG A 720 1.96 12.82 28.56
C ARG A 720 1.65 12.35 27.13
N ILE A 721 2.60 11.68 26.47
CA ILE A 721 2.39 11.13 25.13
C ILE A 721 1.34 10.03 25.15
N ARG A 722 1.39 9.12 26.14
CA ARG A 722 0.38 8.06 26.30
C ARG A 722 -1.02 8.63 26.48
N GLU A 723 -1.20 9.64 27.33
CA GLU A 723 -2.49 10.33 27.50
C GLU A 723 -2.99 10.97 26.19
N GLN A 724 -2.10 11.58 25.39
CA GLN A 724 -2.47 12.14 24.08
C GLN A 724 -2.93 11.06 23.10
N TYR A 725 -2.21 9.94 23.00
CA TYR A 725 -2.59 8.82 22.14
C TYR A 725 -3.91 8.18 22.56
N ASP A 726 -4.11 7.96 23.86
CA ASP A 726 -5.35 7.40 24.38
C ASP A 726 -6.52 8.36 24.11
N THR A 727 -6.31 9.67 24.23
CA THR A 727 -7.31 10.69 23.90
C THR A 727 -7.61 10.75 22.41
N GLU A 728 -6.62 10.63 21.51
CA GLU A 728 -6.83 10.61 20.05
C GLU A 728 -7.52 9.32 19.57
N VAL A 729 -7.20 8.18 20.18
CA VAL A 729 -7.88 6.89 19.91
C VAL A 729 -9.30 6.91 20.46
N GLU A 730 -9.52 7.51 21.64
CA GLU A 730 -10.85 7.72 22.19
C GLU A 730 -11.62 8.76 21.39
N GLU A 731 -11.08 9.91 21.00
CA GLU A 731 -11.75 10.91 20.17
C GLU A 731 -12.06 10.37 18.78
N GLY A 732 -11.17 9.57 18.17
CA GLY A 732 -11.43 8.85 16.92
C GLY A 732 -12.59 7.85 17.00
N LYS A 733 -12.87 7.28 18.18
CA LYS A 733 -14.02 6.41 18.45
C LYS A 733 -15.25 7.15 19.02
N ASN A 734 -15.06 8.23 19.76
CA ASN A 734 -16.09 8.95 20.53
C ASN A 734 -16.68 10.14 19.78
N THR A 735 -15.96 10.76 18.82
CA THR A 735 -16.51 11.92 18.08
C THR A 735 -17.65 11.54 17.13
N SER A 736 -17.74 10.28 16.67
CA SER A 736 -18.90 9.79 15.91
C SER A 736 -20.08 9.48 16.85
N LEU A 737 -19.83 8.79 17.96
CA LEU A 737 -20.87 8.31 18.87
C LEU A 737 -21.51 9.45 19.69
N TYR A 738 -20.74 10.42 20.19
CA TYR A 738 -21.30 11.58 20.89
C TYR A 738 -22.05 12.54 19.95
N LYS A 739 -21.59 12.74 18.71
CA LYS A 739 -22.36 13.54 17.73
C LYS A 739 -23.67 12.84 17.35
N ILE A 740 -23.65 11.52 17.15
CA ILE A 740 -24.85 10.72 16.87
C ILE A 740 -25.82 10.73 18.06
N VAL A 741 -25.33 10.52 19.28
CA VAL A 741 -26.17 10.58 20.50
C VAL A 741 -26.73 11.98 20.73
N PHE A 742 -25.94 13.04 20.50
CA PHE A 742 -26.40 14.42 20.64
C PHE A 742 -27.44 14.79 19.55
N ILE A 743 -27.28 14.30 18.32
CA ILE A 743 -28.28 14.46 17.24
C ILE A 743 -29.56 13.69 17.58
N ILE A 744 -29.46 12.45 18.08
CA ILE A 744 -30.62 11.66 18.52
C ILE A 744 -31.35 12.36 19.67
N LEU A 745 -30.61 12.96 20.62
CA LEU A 745 -31.20 13.68 21.75
C LEU A 745 -31.95 14.95 21.29
N ILE A 746 -31.39 15.69 20.32
CA ILE A 746 -32.05 16.86 19.72
C ILE A 746 -33.30 16.44 18.95
N ILE A 747 -33.25 15.35 18.18
CA ILE A 747 -34.41 14.81 17.45
C ILE A 747 -35.50 14.34 18.43
N ALA A 748 -35.13 13.69 19.54
CA ALA A 748 -36.06 13.28 20.57
C ALA A 748 -36.73 14.48 21.26
N ILE A 749 -35.98 15.54 21.57
CA ILE A 749 -36.53 16.78 22.14
C ILE A 749 -37.47 17.48 21.16
N LEU A 750 -37.12 17.53 19.88
CA LEU A 750 -37.99 18.07 18.81
C LEU A 750 -39.26 17.22 18.63
N ALA A 751 -39.14 15.90 18.64
CA ALA A 751 -40.27 14.99 18.53
C ALA A 751 -41.22 15.12 19.73
N ILE A 752 -40.68 15.23 20.96
CA ILE A 752 -41.48 15.50 22.17
C ILE A 752 -42.15 16.87 22.08
N GLY A 753 -41.45 17.90 21.59
CA GLY A 753 -42.03 19.23 21.37
C GLY A 753 -43.17 19.22 20.35
N ILE A 754 -43.02 18.50 19.24
CA ILE A 754 -44.07 18.32 18.22
C ILE A 754 -45.25 17.52 18.80
N LEU A 755 -44.99 16.47 19.57
CA LEU A 755 -46.03 15.68 20.23
C LEU A 755 -46.81 16.52 21.26
N PHE A 756 -46.12 17.42 21.98
CA PHE A 756 -46.76 18.35 22.93
C PHE A 756 -47.62 19.39 22.21
N VAL A 757 -47.21 19.86 21.03
CA VAL A 757 -48.01 20.77 20.19
C VAL A 757 -49.23 20.05 19.61
N PHE A 758 -49.10 18.78 19.21
CA PHE A 758 -50.23 17.98 18.72
C PHE A 758 -51.22 17.62 19.85
N LEU A 759 -50.74 17.19 21.01
CA LEU A 759 -51.61 16.91 22.17
C LEU A 759 -52.35 18.16 22.66
N ARG A 760 -51.70 19.33 22.62
CA ARG A 760 -52.34 20.60 22.98
C ARG A 760 -53.36 21.06 21.94
N ARG A 761 -53.23 20.62 20.68
CA ARG A 761 -54.18 20.92 19.61
C ARG A 761 -55.42 20.02 19.65
N ASP A 762 -55.28 18.78 20.13
CA ASP A 762 -56.41 17.87 20.36
C ASP A 762 -57.23 18.25 21.62
N ASP A 763 -56.62 18.91 22.59
CA ASP A 763 -57.35 19.49 23.74
C ASP A 763 -58.19 20.73 23.35
N ASP A 764 -57.75 21.50 22.33
CA ASP A 764 -58.48 22.67 21.84
C ASP A 764 -59.64 22.31 20.87
N GLU A 765 -59.59 21.15 20.19
CA GLU A 765 -60.68 20.69 19.30
C GLU A 765 -61.82 19.94 20.04
N ASN A 766 -61.65 19.59 21.31
CA ASN A 766 -62.71 19.00 22.15
C ASN A 766 -63.46 20.01 23.04
N PHE A 767 -63.18 21.31 22.94
CA PHE A 767 -63.93 22.34 23.65
C PHE A 767 -65.05 22.92 22.77
N LYS A 768 -66.20 22.23 22.72
CA LYS A 768 -67.49 22.84 22.35
C LYS A 768 -68.17 23.40 23.60
N PRO A 769 -68.40 24.72 23.70
CA PRO A 769 -69.48 25.25 24.51
C PRO A 769 -70.77 25.28 23.67
N ASP A 770 -71.77 24.52 24.10
CA ASP A 770 -73.17 24.39 23.61
C ASP A 770 -73.42 24.25 22.09
#